data_AF-A0AAU3IUK9-F1
#
_entry.id   AF-A0AAU3IUK9-F1
#
_cell.length_a   1.000
_cell.length_b   1.000
_cell.length_c   1.000
_cell.angle_alpha   90.00
_cell.angle_beta   90.00
_cell.angle_gamma   90.00
#
_symmetry.space_group_name_H-M   'P 1'
#
loop_
_entity.id
_entity.type
_entity.pdbx_description
1 polymer ?
#
loop_
_entity_poly.entity_id
_entity_poly.type
_entity_poly.pdbx_seq_one_letter_code
_entity_poly.pdbx_strand_id
1 'polypeptide(L)'
;MLTTMTPIGRRAPATPFLRWGRWAVLVLAAVLYTWALGRNGYANDYYAAAIYSGTRSWKAFFYGALDAGSFITVDKPPFALWVMGLSARIFGFGTWSMLLPQAAAGVGSVALVGSAVRRSLRGLDERAAGAAALLAALVMTLTPITVAINRDNNPDTILVLLLVAAGWFCLEAIRTGRLRTLLVVAVLVGLAFTTKMLQAYLVLPAFALTYLYAAPGRLVRRIGRLLAAGAVLVVSSGWWMVLVDLTPASSRPYAGGSTDNSVWDLVIGYNGLGRVFGGAGNGGPGRLPAATSGDLPEGLTRAFGGGPGGGPGGGPGGGFGGTAGAGRLFNDVMAGQISWLLPFAVIALVCGLLLAARHAYGPATRPVRAALLLWGDWLVVHYAVFSFSSGTFHPYYTTAMAPAIAALTGVGGVLMWRAARTSRAWGLVLAAAVAATGAWSFTVLRRTPEFVPWLAWTIAGATAVAVLALMATAFASAERGADRDASAGRGADRDSPAGRGRRTAARVTAGAWVMALALAAAVVAGLAGPAAYAVTPLGAAVNGTNPTAGPSVLSGRGGFGGFGGPGEMGGMGGMAPPGGMRPAAGADAQGTPASGGDAQGGRGMGGPGGQVEAGMAAYLKRNKGGATWLVAVGSAQSASSLILSTGEPVIAMGGFTGSDPAMTVDLLRKYAADGSLRYVLLGEGRGPGGGADSSLTAWVKANATLVPASEYGGTGTSTLYRLS
;
A
#
# COMPACT_ATOMS: atom_id res chain seq x y z
N MET A 1 -14.40 -41.43 -47.39
CA MET A 1 -13.40 -40.35 -47.33
C MET A 1 -13.28 -39.88 -45.89
N LEU A 2 -12.29 -40.40 -45.17
CA LEU A 2 -11.93 -40.04 -43.80
C LEU A 2 -11.00 -38.83 -43.85
N THR A 3 -11.46 -37.66 -43.42
CA THR A 3 -10.60 -36.50 -43.20
C THR A 3 -9.89 -36.68 -41.86
N THR A 4 -8.62 -37.05 -41.95
CA THR A 4 -7.69 -37.21 -40.83
C THR A 4 -7.63 -35.94 -39.99
N MET A 5 -8.07 -36.05 -38.74
CA MET A 5 -7.72 -35.08 -37.69
C MET A 5 -6.20 -35.04 -37.58
N THR A 6 -5.61 -33.90 -37.92
CA THR A 6 -4.20 -33.62 -37.64
C THR A 6 -3.97 -33.68 -36.12
N PRO A 7 -2.90 -34.34 -35.66
CA PRO A 7 -2.62 -34.46 -34.24
C PRO A 7 -2.37 -33.07 -33.64
N ILE A 8 -2.93 -32.84 -32.45
CA ILE A 8 -2.74 -31.62 -31.63
C ILE A 8 -1.23 -31.33 -31.57
N GLY A 9 -0.80 -30.29 -32.29
CA GLY A 9 0.60 -29.96 -32.47
C GLY A 9 1.35 -29.82 -31.15
N ARG A 10 2.56 -30.38 -31.09
CA ARG A 10 3.53 -30.22 -30.00
C ARG A 10 3.56 -28.75 -29.55
N ARG A 11 3.17 -28.49 -28.29
CA ARG A 11 3.22 -27.16 -27.67
C ARG A 11 4.63 -26.60 -27.79
N ALA A 12 4.81 -25.52 -28.56
CA ALA A 12 6.10 -24.86 -28.63
C ALA A 12 6.53 -24.43 -27.22
N PRO A 13 7.72 -24.83 -26.74
CA PRO A 13 8.15 -24.49 -25.38
C PRO A 13 8.23 -22.96 -25.19
N ALA A 14 8.01 -22.50 -23.96
CA ALA A 14 8.27 -21.11 -23.58
C ALA A 14 9.69 -20.72 -24.00
N THR A 15 9.83 -19.54 -24.62
CA THR A 15 11.14 -19.02 -25.05
C THR A 15 12.06 -18.83 -23.83
N PRO A 16 13.40 -18.90 -24.01
CA PRO A 16 14.35 -18.61 -22.93
C PRO A 16 14.06 -17.28 -22.23
N PHE A 17 13.69 -16.24 -22.98
CA PHE A 17 13.27 -14.95 -22.46
C PHE A 17 12.11 -15.05 -21.46
N LEU A 18 11.04 -15.79 -21.76
CA LEU A 18 9.91 -15.93 -20.82
C LEU A 18 10.27 -16.79 -19.59
N ARG A 19 11.18 -17.75 -19.76
CA ARG A 19 11.65 -18.61 -18.67
C ARG A 19 12.54 -17.87 -17.68
N TRP A 20 13.46 -17.05 -18.16
CA TRP A 20 14.40 -16.26 -17.37
C TRP A 20 13.81 -14.92 -16.93
N GLY A 21 12.93 -14.33 -17.74
CA GLY A 21 12.29 -13.03 -17.46
C GLY A 21 11.51 -13.02 -16.15
N ARG A 22 10.85 -14.12 -15.78
CA ARG A 22 10.19 -14.22 -14.47
C ARG A 22 11.19 -14.09 -13.31
N TRP A 23 12.38 -14.67 -13.44
CA TRP A 23 13.42 -14.59 -12.43
C TRP A 23 14.03 -13.19 -12.41
N ALA A 24 14.25 -12.58 -13.58
CA ALA A 24 14.70 -11.20 -13.68
C ALA A 24 13.73 -10.23 -12.99
N VAL A 25 12.40 -10.40 -13.15
CA VAL A 25 11.40 -9.58 -12.46
C VAL A 25 11.39 -9.81 -10.95
N LEU A 26 11.61 -11.05 -10.48
CA LEU A 26 11.73 -11.32 -9.04
C LEU A 26 13.01 -10.76 -8.44
N VAL A 27 14.13 -10.80 -9.18
CA VAL A 27 15.38 -10.13 -8.79
C VAL A 27 15.17 -8.62 -8.75
N LEU A 28 14.52 -8.04 -9.75
CA LEU A 28 14.15 -6.62 -9.76
C LEU A 28 13.29 -6.25 -8.55
N ALA A 29 12.26 -7.05 -8.25
CA ALA A 29 11.41 -6.85 -7.08
C ALA A 29 12.22 -6.92 -5.78
N ALA A 30 13.09 -7.92 -5.64
CA ALA A 30 13.98 -8.06 -4.48
C ALA A 30 14.87 -6.82 -4.34
N VAL A 31 15.53 -6.38 -5.40
CA VAL A 31 16.34 -5.16 -5.39
C VAL A 31 15.52 -3.94 -4.99
N LEU A 32 14.38 -3.69 -5.62
CA LEU A 32 13.53 -2.54 -5.28
C LEU A 32 13.08 -2.56 -3.82
N TYR A 33 12.74 -3.73 -3.27
CA TYR A 33 12.19 -3.86 -1.93
C TYR A 33 13.26 -3.95 -0.83
N THR A 34 14.51 -4.31 -1.14
CA THR A 34 15.58 -4.45 -0.12
C THR A 34 16.72 -3.45 -0.27
N TRP A 35 16.84 -2.74 -1.39
CA TRP A 35 17.96 -1.82 -1.63
C TRP A 35 18.03 -0.74 -0.56
N ALA A 36 19.18 -0.61 0.12
CA ALA A 36 19.42 0.38 1.16
C ALA A 36 18.31 0.48 2.22
N LEU A 37 17.73 -0.66 2.62
CA LEU A 37 16.60 -0.73 3.56
C LEU A 37 16.89 -0.03 4.90
N GLY A 38 18.15 -0.06 5.36
CA GLY A 38 18.61 0.63 6.57
C GLY A 38 18.34 2.15 6.59
N ARG A 39 18.19 2.81 5.44
CA ARG A 39 17.88 4.25 5.37
C ARG A 39 16.50 4.59 5.93
N ASN A 40 15.58 3.62 5.98
CA ASN A 40 14.25 3.84 6.52
C ASN A 40 14.23 3.86 8.06
N GLY A 41 15.36 3.63 8.74
CA GLY A 41 15.40 3.60 10.21
C GLY A 41 14.45 2.53 10.75
N TYR A 42 13.54 2.90 11.65
CA TYR A 42 12.49 2.01 12.14
C TYR A 42 11.20 2.05 11.30
N ALA A 43 11.21 2.74 10.16
CA ALA A 43 10.05 2.97 9.31
C ALA A 43 8.91 3.63 10.10
N ASN A 44 7.87 2.90 10.48
CA ASN A 44 6.84 3.37 11.38
C ASN A 44 7.19 3.03 12.84
N ASP A 45 7.54 4.04 13.62
CA ASP A 45 7.91 3.87 15.04
C ASP A 45 6.80 3.22 15.86
N TYR A 46 5.53 3.45 15.53
CA TYR A 46 4.38 2.87 16.23
C TYR A 46 4.37 1.34 16.20
N TYR A 47 4.56 0.77 15.01
CA TYR A 47 4.65 -0.69 14.87
C TYR A 47 6.02 -1.21 15.31
N ALA A 48 7.10 -0.44 15.10
CA ALA A 48 8.44 -0.83 15.53
C ALA A 48 8.54 -0.97 17.06
N ALA A 49 7.91 -0.07 17.82
CA ALA A 49 7.83 -0.16 19.27
C ALA A 49 7.11 -1.44 19.72
N ALA A 50 5.99 -1.79 19.10
CA ALA A 50 5.27 -3.03 19.41
C ALA A 50 6.09 -4.29 19.06
N ILE A 51 6.81 -4.27 17.94
CA ILE A 51 7.72 -5.35 17.52
C ILE A 51 8.86 -5.50 18.53
N TYR A 52 9.50 -4.39 18.91
CA TYR A 52 10.53 -4.35 19.94
C TYR A 52 10.01 -4.94 21.25
N SER A 53 8.86 -4.45 21.73
CA SER A 53 8.19 -4.93 22.94
C SER A 53 7.89 -6.43 22.88
N GLY A 54 7.45 -6.92 21.72
CA GLY A 54 7.27 -8.34 21.46
C GLY A 54 8.55 -9.16 21.58
N THR A 55 9.73 -8.61 21.23
CA THR A 55 11.02 -9.30 21.46
C THR A 55 11.37 -9.42 22.94
N ARG A 56 10.89 -8.48 23.77
CA ARG A 56 11.17 -8.43 25.21
C ARG A 56 10.16 -9.22 26.04
N SER A 57 8.91 -9.34 25.59
CA SER A 57 7.83 -9.97 26.34
C SER A 57 6.94 -10.82 25.43
N TRP A 58 6.77 -12.10 25.78
CA TRP A 58 5.82 -12.99 25.07
C TRP A 58 4.37 -12.53 25.23
N LYS A 59 4.04 -11.88 26.36
CA LYS A 59 2.73 -11.26 26.56
C LYS A 59 2.53 -10.13 25.56
N ALA A 60 3.48 -9.19 25.47
CA ALA A 60 3.43 -8.11 24.49
C ALA A 60 3.38 -8.64 23.05
N PHE A 61 4.14 -9.70 22.76
CA PHE A 61 4.13 -10.37 21.46
C PHE A 61 2.74 -10.91 21.11
N PHE A 62 2.12 -11.68 22.01
CA PHE A 62 0.81 -12.27 21.77
C PHE A 62 -0.29 -11.22 21.51
N TYR A 63 -0.32 -10.15 22.30
CA TYR A 63 -1.35 -9.11 22.18
C TYR A 63 -1.05 -8.05 21.11
N GLY A 64 0.20 -7.95 20.62
CA GLY A 64 0.62 -6.78 19.84
C GLY A 64 0.66 -5.52 20.69
N ALA A 65 1.16 -5.63 21.92
CA ALA A 65 1.27 -4.51 22.85
C ALA A 65 2.36 -3.52 22.43
N LEU A 66 2.10 -2.23 22.63
CA LEU A 66 3.01 -1.14 22.29
C LEU A 66 4.31 -1.22 23.10
N ASP A 67 4.19 -1.50 24.40
CA ASP A 67 5.28 -1.54 25.36
C ASP A 67 5.45 -2.95 25.97
N ALA A 68 6.65 -3.27 26.50
CA ALA A 68 6.93 -4.59 27.06
C ALA A 68 6.23 -4.87 28.41
N GLY A 69 5.79 -3.82 29.12
CA GLY A 69 4.90 -3.92 30.29
C GLY A 69 3.45 -4.22 29.89
N SER A 70 3.14 -4.15 28.60
CA SER A 70 1.87 -4.56 28.00
C SER A 70 0.66 -3.79 28.54
N PHE A 71 0.74 -2.45 28.53
CA PHE A 71 -0.36 -1.57 28.96
C PHE A 71 -1.45 -1.42 27.89
N ILE A 72 -1.09 -1.16 26.64
CA ILE A 72 -2.03 -0.94 25.51
C ILE A 72 -1.54 -1.62 24.23
N THR A 73 -2.45 -2.10 23.39
CA THR A 73 -2.14 -2.66 22.06
C THR A 73 -1.99 -1.60 20.99
N VAL A 74 -1.38 -1.96 19.86
CA VAL A 74 -1.54 -1.16 18.65
C VAL A 74 -2.98 -1.26 18.11
N ASP A 75 -3.34 -0.37 17.16
CA ASP A 75 -4.65 -0.29 16.51
C ASP A 75 -4.92 -1.42 15.48
N LYS A 76 -4.29 -2.58 15.64
CA LYS A 76 -4.35 -3.72 14.70
C LYS A 76 -4.26 -5.05 15.44
N PRO A 77 -4.93 -6.09 14.92
CA PRO A 77 -4.61 -7.47 15.25
C PRO A 77 -3.14 -7.81 14.93
N PRO A 78 -2.50 -8.71 15.67
CA PRO A 78 -1.04 -8.76 15.76
C PRO A 78 -0.34 -9.64 14.72
N PHE A 79 -1.04 -10.25 13.75
CA PHE A 79 -0.41 -11.27 12.89
C PHE A 79 0.79 -10.74 12.09
N ALA A 80 0.72 -9.54 11.52
CA ALA A 80 1.88 -8.93 10.87
C ALA A 80 3.01 -8.62 11.86
N LEU A 81 2.68 -8.21 13.09
CA LEU A 81 3.64 -7.99 14.15
C LEU A 81 4.30 -9.29 14.59
N TRP A 82 3.59 -10.42 14.59
CA TRP A 82 4.17 -11.72 14.91
C TRP A 82 5.23 -12.11 13.90
N VAL A 83 4.96 -11.93 12.61
CA VAL A 83 5.93 -12.26 11.54
C VAL A 83 7.21 -11.45 11.71
N MET A 84 7.10 -10.14 11.89
CA MET A 84 8.27 -9.26 12.08
C MET A 84 8.94 -9.47 13.44
N GLY A 85 8.16 -9.62 14.50
CA GLY A 85 8.61 -9.81 15.87
C GLY A 85 9.35 -11.13 16.06
N LEU A 86 8.92 -12.21 15.41
CA LEU A 86 9.63 -13.49 15.46
C LEU A 86 10.99 -13.38 14.77
N SER A 87 11.04 -12.71 13.61
CA SER A 87 12.29 -12.41 12.91
C SER A 87 13.22 -11.53 13.77
N ALA A 88 12.71 -10.45 14.35
CA ALA A 88 13.46 -9.58 15.26
C ALA A 88 13.92 -10.31 16.53
N ARG A 89 13.17 -11.30 17.02
CA ARG A 89 13.56 -12.10 18.19
C ARG A 89 14.67 -13.10 17.86
N ILE A 90 14.66 -13.68 16.65
CA ILE A 90 15.68 -14.63 16.19
C ILE A 90 17.00 -13.91 15.85
N PHE A 91 16.93 -12.79 15.13
CA PHE A 91 18.10 -12.10 14.59
C PHE A 91 18.53 -10.85 15.39
N GLY A 92 17.83 -10.54 16.48
CA GLY A 92 17.98 -9.29 17.21
C GLY A 92 17.14 -8.16 16.57
N PHE A 93 16.58 -7.28 17.40
CA PHE A 93 15.76 -6.18 16.92
C PHE A 93 16.60 -5.15 16.17
N GLY A 94 16.19 -4.84 14.94
CA GLY A 94 16.79 -3.82 14.09
C GLY A 94 16.04 -3.69 12.77
N THR A 95 16.42 -2.70 11.95
CA THR A 95 15.74 -2.40 10.68
C THR A 95 15.64 -3.61 9.76
N TRP A 96 16.73 -4.35 9.55
CA TRP A 96 16.74 -5.48 8.63
C TRP A 96 15.90 -6.65 9.14
N SER A 97 16.02 -7.02 10.41
CA SER A 97 15.26 -8.14 10.97
C SER A 97 13.75 -7.86 10.98
N MET A 98 13.35 -6.60 11.09
CA MET A 98 11.96 -6.16 10.99
C MET A 98 11.44 -6.08 9.54
N LEU A 99 12.21 -5.48 8.62
CA LEU A 99 11.73 -5.15 7.27
C LEU A 99 11.98 -6.25 6.23
N LEU A 100 12.93 -7.16 6.42
CA LEU A 100 13.17 -8.28 5.49
C LEU A 100 11.95 -9.18 5.28
N PRO A 101 11.20 -9.58 6.32
CA PRO A 101 9.97 -10.34 6.13
C PRO A 101 8.94 -9.61 5.26
N GLN A 102 8.86 -8.28 5.37
CA GLN A 102 7.96 -7.46 4.54
C GLN A 102 8.43 -7.46 3.08
N ALA A 103 9.71 -7.17 2.82
CA ALA A 103 10.26 -7.20 1.47
C ALA A 103 10.09 -8.60 0.82
N ALA A 104 10.33 -9.67 1.58
CA ALA A 104 10.14 -11.05 1.13
C ALA A 104 8.67 -11.35 0.80
N ALA A 105 7.72 -10.88 1.62
CA ALA A 105 6.29 -11.00 1.35
C ALA A 105 5.87 -10.21 0.09
N GLY A 106 6.48 -9.04 -0.15
CA GLY A 106 6.33 -8.29 -1.39
C GLY A 106 6.77 -9.09 -2.62
N VAL A 107 7.99 -9.66 -2.59
CA VAL A 107 8.49 -10.53 -3.68
C VAL A 107 7.60 -11.77 -3.86
N GLY A 108 7.15 -12.38 -2.76
CA GLY A 108 6.23 -13.52 -2.77
C GLY A 108 4.89 -13.18 -3.45
N SER A 109 4.36 -11.98 -3.21
CA SER A 109 3.13 -11.48 -3.85
C SER A 109 3.31 -11.34 -5.37
N VAL A 110 4.44 -10.77 -5.83
CA VAL A 110 4.78 -10.69 -7.26
C VAL A 110 4.82 -12.10 -7.90
N ALA A 111 5.49 -13.05 -7.23
CA ALA A 111 5.60 -14.42 -7.71
C ALA A 111 4.22 -15.11 -7.82
N LEU A 112 3.35 -14.92 -6.82
CA LEU A 112 2.03 -15.52 -6.78
C LEU A 112 1.08 -14.91 -7.83
N VAL A 113 1.08 -13.59 -8.03
CA VAL A 113 0.29 -12.95 -9.11
C VAL A 113 0.71 -13.49 -10.47
N GLY A 114 2.01 -13.49 -10.77
CA GLY A 114 2.52 -14.04 -12.03
C GLY A 114 2.15 -15.53 -12.22
N SER A 115 2.23 -16.33 -11.14
CA SER A 115 1.83 -17.74 -11.15
C SER A 115 0.32 -17.91 -11.40
N ALA A 116 -0.54 -17.14 -10.73
CA ALA A 116 -1.99 -17.18 -10.88
C ALA A 116 -2.40 -16.85 -12.33
N VAL A 117 -1.82 -15.79 -12.89
CA VAL A 117 -2.06 -15.37 -14.29
C VAL A 117 -1.60 -16.46 -15.26
N ARG A 118 -0.37 -16.97 -15.13
CA ARG A 118 0.13 -18.03 -16.03
C ARG A 118 -0.78 -19.26 -16.02
N ARG A 119 -1.20 -19.70 -14.84
CA ARG A 119 -2.05 -20.89 -14.67
C ARG A 119 -3.42 -20.71 -15.32
N SER A 120 -4.00 -19.52 -15.20
CA SER A 120 -5.32 -19.20 -15.75
C SER A 120 -5.35 -19.22 -17.28
N LEU A 121 -4.20 -18.99 -17.93
CA LEU A 121 -4.09 -18.98 -19.40
C LEU A 121 -3.52 -20.28 -20.00
N ARG A 122 -3.27 -21.34 -19.21
CA ARG A 122 -2.69 -22.61 -19.71
C ARG A 122 -3.50 -23.29 -20.82
N GLY A 123 -4.80 -23.02 -20.91
CA GLY A 123 -5.68 -23.54 -21.96
C GLY A 123 -5.50 -22.86 -23.32
N LEU A 124 -4.73 -21.77 -23.39
CA LEU A 124 -4.46 -21.02 -24.61
C LEU A 124 -3.14 -21.49 -25.28
N ASP A 125 -2.09 -20.69 -25.16
CA ASP A 125 -0.75 -20.95 -25.70
C ASP A 125 0.28 -20.62 -24.60
N GLU A 126 1.37 -21.38 -24.51
CA GLU A 126 2.36 -21.24 -23.43
C GLU A 126 3.12 -19.91 -23.50
N ARG A 127 3.35 -19.38 -24.70
CA ARG A 127 3.99 -18.06 -24.86
C ARG A 127 3.04 -16.95 -24.43
N ALA A 128 1.76 -17.04 -24.77
CA ALA A 128 0.74 -16.09 -24.32
C ALA A 128 0.57 -16.11 -22.79
N ALA A 129 0.51 -17.31 -22.19
CA ALA A 129 0.44 -17.45 -20.73
C ALA A 129 1.70 -16.92 -20.04
N GLY A 130 2.89 -17.18 -20.60
CA GLY A 130 4.15 -16.65 -20.11
C GLY A 130 4.25 -15.13 -20.21
N ALA A 131 3.81 -14.54 -21.33
CA ALA A 131 3.81 -13.10 -21.55
C ALA A 131 2.84 -12.38 -20.59
N ALA A 132 1.62 -12.90 -20.42
CA ALA A 132 0.64 -12.35 -19.48
C ALA A 132 1.17 -12.36 -18.04
N ALA A 133 1.81 -13.46 -17.65
CA ALA A 133 2.39 -13.62 -16.33
C ALA A 133 3.58 -12.68 -16.08
N LEU A 134 4.46 -12.53 -17.08
CA LEU A 134 5.60 -11.61 -17.01
C LEU A 134 5.11 -10.15 -16.91
N LEU A 135 4.13 -9.78 -17.73
CA LEU A 135 3.54 -8.45 -17.70
C LEU A 135 2.87 -8.16 -16.35
N ALA A 136 2.04 -9.08 -15.84
CA ALA A 136 1.42 -8.92 -14.53
C ALA A 136 2.45 -8.80 -13.40
N ALA A 137 3.48 -9.65 -13.40
CA ALA A 137 4.56 -9.58 -12.41
C ALA A 137 5.28 -8.22 -12.49
N LEU A 138 5.61 -7.75 -13.70
CA LEU A 138 6.30 -6.47 -13.89
C LEU A 138 5.44 -5.28 -13.44
N VAL A 139 4.13 -5.29 -13.73
CA VAL A 139 3.19 -4.26 -13.28
C VAL A 139 3.12 -4.22 -11.75
N MET A 140 2.98 -5.38 -11.09
CA MET A 140 2.97 -5.46 -9.64
C MET A 140 4.29 -4.92 -9.04
N THR A 141 5.43 -5.33 -9.62
CA THR A 141 6.76 -4.90 -9.18
C THR A 141 6.95 -3.39 -9.25
N LEU A 142 6.49 -2.77 -10.35
CA LEU A 142 6.70 -1.34 -10.64
C LEU A 142 5.53 -0.45 -10.18
N THR A 143 4.53 -1.00 -9.47
CA THR A 143 3.46 -0.19 -8.91
C THR A 143 4.05 0.67 -7.76
N PRO A 144 4.00 2.01 -7.83
CA PRO A 144 4.73 2.88 -6.91
C PRO A 144 4.41 2.61 -5.43
N ILE A 145 3.13 2.54 -5.09
CA ILE A 145 2.72 2.33 -3.70
C ILE A 145 3.15 0.96 -3.16
N THR A 146 3.25 -0.05 -4.03
CA THR A 146 3.75 -1.38 -3.68
C THR A 146 5.24 -1.34 -3.32
N VAL A 147 6.06 -0.54 -4.01
CA VAL A 147 7.47 -0.38 -3.61
C VAL A 147 7.57 0.33 -2.25
N ALA A 148 6.82 1.41 -2.04
CA ALA A 148 6.86 2.15 -0.79
C ALA A 148 6.48 1.28 0.41
N ILE A 149 5.35 0.56 0.33
CA ILE A 149 4.82 -0.24 1.44
C ILE A 149 5.62 -1.52 1.71
N ASN A 150 6.25 -2.12 0.69
CA ASN A 150 7.09 -3.30 0.87
C ASN A 150 8.43 -2.98 1.59
N ARG A 151 8.76 -1.69 1.69
CA ARG A 151 9.94 -1.17 2.40
C ARG A 151 9.61 -0.62 3.79
N ASP A 152 8.38 -0.88 4.25
CA ASP A 152 7.80 -0.37 5.48
C ASP A 152 7.39 -1.52 6.43
N ASN A 153 7.05 -1.21 7.68
CA ASN A 153 6.58 -2.19 8.69
C ASN A 153 5.07 -2.12 8.94
N ASN A 154 4.32 -1.36 8.14
CA ASN A 154 2.86 -1.43 8.12
C ASN A 154 2.34 -2.84 7.74
N PRO A 155 1.14 -3.23 8.22
CA PRO A 155 0.60 -4.59 8.03
C PRO A 155 0.21 -4.95 6.59
N ASP A 156 0.11 -3.96 5.69
CA ASP A 156 -0.41 -4.09 4.33
C ASP A 156 0.34 -5.11 3.47
N THR A 157 1.65 -5.21 3.62
CA THR A 157 2.47 -6.09 2.78
C THR A 157 2.19 -7.57 3.09
N ILE A 158 2.07 -7.94 4.38
CA ILE A 158 1.61 -9.28 4.78
C ILE A 158 0.16 -9.51 4.36
N LEU A 159 -0.71 -8.51 4.52
CA LEU A 159 -2.10 -8.59 4.08
C LEU A 159 -2.18 -8.95 2.59
N VAL A 160 -1.47 -8.21 1.72
CA VAL A 160 -1.48 -8.44 0.27
C VAL A 160 -0.97 -9.84 -0.07
N LEU A 161 0.11 -10.31 0.57
CA LEU A 161 0.61 -11.67 0.37
C LEU A 161 -0.48 -12.71 0.64
N LEU A 162 -1.15 -12.61 1.79
CA LEU A 162 -2.19 -13.54 2.21
C LEU A 162 -3.40 -13.51 1.27
N LEU A 163 -3.84 -12.31 0.86
CA LEU A 163 -4.97 -12.16 -0.06
C LEU A 163 -4.65 -12.68 -1.46
N VAL A 164 -3.44 -12.43 -1.97
CA VAL A 164 -3.00 -12.95 -3.28
C VAL A 164 -2.86 -14.47 -3.23
N ALA A 165 -2.32 -15.03 -2.14
CA ALA A 165 -2.28 -16.47 -1.93
C ALA A 165 -3.70 -17.05 -1.89
N ALA A 166 -4.64 -16.40 -1.20
CA ALA A 166 -6.04 -16.80 -1.16
C ALA A 166 -6.67 -16.77 -2.57
N GLY A 167 -6.41 -15.73 -3.37
CA GLY A 167 -6.86 -15.65 -4.76
C GLY A 167 -6.28 -16.76 -5.64
N TRP A 168 -4.99 -17.07 -5.47
CA TRP A 168 -4.32 -18.19 -6.15
C TRP A 168 -4.99 -19.53 -5.80
N PHE A 169 -5.23 -19.79 -4.52
CA PHE A 169 -5.90 -21.00 -4.07
C PHE A 169 -7.38 -21.04 -4.44
N CYS A 170 -8.06 -19.90 -4.55
CA CYS A 170 -9.44 -19.82 -5.01
C CYS A 170 -9.56 -20.27 -6.47
N LEU A 171 -8.67 -19.77 -7.34
CA LEU A 171 -8.59 -20.24 -8.73
C LEU A 171 -8.26 -21.75 -8.80
N GLU A 172 -7.42 -22.24 -7.88
CA GLU A 172 -7.10 -23.67 -7.79
C GLU A 172 -8.25 -24.53 -7.27
N ALA A 173 -9.04 -24.02 -6.31
CA ALA A 173 -10.24 -24.66 -5.79
C ALA A 173 -11.32 -24.76 -6.87
N ILE A 174 -11.46 -23.71 -7.69
CA ILE A 174 -12.32 -23.70 -8.88
C ILE A 174 -11.85 -24.75 -9.88
N ARG A 175 -10.54 -24.81 -10.17
CA ARG A 175 -9.99 -25.74 -11.16
C ARG A 175 -10.11 -27.21 -10.73
N THR A 176 -9.85 -27.50 -9.46
CA THR A 176 -9.78 -28.88 -8.95
C THR A 176 -11.08 -29.37 -8.35
N GLY A 177 -11.99 -28.47 -7.96
CA GLY A 177 -13.21 -28.80 -7.25
C GLY A 177 -12.98 -29.39 -5.85
N ARG A 178 -11.80 -29.23 -5.25
CA ARG A 178 -11.46 -29.79 -3.93
C ARG A 178 -11.91 -28.85 -2.81
N LEU A 179 -12.71 -29.37 -1.87
CA LEU A 179 -13.16 -28.60 -0.70
C LEU A 179 -11.97 -28.14 0.16
N ARG A 180 -11.00 -29.03 0.44
CA ARG A 180 -9.82 -28.69 1.24
C ARG A 180 -9.10 -27.44 0.72
N THR A 181 -8.99 -27.30 -0.60
CA THR A 181 -8.35 -26.12 -1.21
C THR A 181 -9.17 -24.85 -0.99
N LEU A 182 -10.51 -24.93 -1.00
CA LEU A 182 -11.37 -23.80 -0.63
C LEU A 182 -11.27 -23.47 0.87
N LEU A 183 -11.14 -24.47 1.75
CA LEU A 183 -10.94 -24.21 3.18
C LEU A 183 -9.60 -23.50 3.44
N VAL A 184 -8.56 -23.80 2.67
CA VAL A 184 -7.29 -23.05 2.72
C VAL A 184 -7.50 -21.58 2.34
N VAL A 185 -8.37 -21.27 1.36
CA VAL A 185 -8.74 -19.87 1.04
C VAL A 185 -9.32 -19.18 2.27
N ALA A 186 -10.26 -19.83 2.98
CA ALA A 186 -10.87 -19.30 4.19
C ALA A 186 -9.87 -19.08 5.32
N VAL A 187 -8.92 -20.01 5.53
CA VAL A 187 -7.84 -19.83 6.51
C VAL A 187 -6.96 -18.63 6.15
N LEU A 188 -6.54 -18.51 4.89
CA LEU A 188 -5.68 -17.39 4.44
C LEU A 188 -6.38 -16.03 4.57
N VAL A 189 -7.67 -15.94 4.23
CA VAL A 189 -8.44 -14.70 4.46
C VAL A 189 -8.64 -14.45 5.96
N GLY A 190 -8.76 -15.48 6.79
CA GLY A 190 -8.82 -15.31 8.24
C GLY A 190 -7.51 -14.80 8.86
N LEU A 191 -6.37 -15.28 8.38
CA LEU A 191 -5.05 -14.74 8.76
C LEU A 191 -4.88 -13.30 8.26
N ALA A 192 -5.35 -13.00 7.05
CA ALA A 192 -5.39 -11.64 6.52
C ALA A 192 -6.26 -10.72 7.39
N PHE A 193 -7.38 -11.22 7.91
CA PHE A 193 -8.21 -10.50 8.86
C PHE A 193 -7.49 -10.29 10.20
N THR A 194 -6.77 -11.29 10.71
CA THR A 194 -5.89 -11.15 11.89
C THR A 194 -4.65 -10.29 11.61
N THR A 195 -4.52 -9.74 10.39
CA THR A 195 -3.49 -8.77 10.00
C THR A 195 -4.07 -7.37 9.89
N LYS A 196 -5.22 -7.24 9.21
CA LYS A 196 -5.84 -5.93 8.92
C LYS A 196 -7.38 -5.96 8.78
N MET A 197 -8.03 -6.75 9.62
CA MET A 197 -9.47 -6.66 9.94
C MET A 197 -10.36 -6.70 8.69
N LEU A 198 -11.40 -5.86 8.64
CA LEU A 198 -12.38 -5.82 7.56
C LEU A 198 -11.80 -5.48 6.18
N GLN A 199 -10.61 -4.87 6.09
CA GLN A 199 -9.95 -4.67 4.80
C GLN A 199 -9.68 -6.02 4.11
N ALA A 200 -9.38 -7.08 4.87
CA ALA A 200 -9.18 -8.42 4.33
C ALA A 200 -10.45 -9.01 3.69
N TYR A 201 -11.64 -8.56 4.10
CA TYR A 201 -12.90 -9.09 3.60
C TYR A 201 -13.36 -8.48 2.28
N LEU A 202 -12.68 -7.44 1.79
CA LEU A 202 -12.99 -6.80 0.51
C LEU A 202 -12.80 -7.75 -0.69
N VAL A 203 -12.06 -8.85 -0.54
CA VAL A 203 -11.91 -9.87 -1.60
C VAL A 203 -13.01 -10.94 -1.58
N LEU A 204 -13.79 -11.04 -0.50
CA LEU A 204 -14.77 -12.11 -0.33
C LEU A 204 -15.85 -12.12 -1.41
N PRO A 205 -16.44 -10.97 -1.83
CA PRO A 205 -17.40 -10.96 -2.92
C PRO A 205 -16.80 -11.55 -4.20
N ALA A 206 -15.57 -11.17 -4.55
CA ALA A 206 -14.87 -11.67 -5.74
C ALA A 206 -14.65 -13.20 -5.68
N PHE A 207 -14.23 -13.72 -4.53
CA PHE A 207 -14.00 -15.16 -4.37
C PHE A 207 -15.29 -15.96 -4.40
N ALA A 208 -16.32 -15.50 -3.68
CA ALA A 208 -17.61 -16.19 -3.59
C ALA A 208 -18.33 -16.21 -4.95
N LEU A 209 -18.45 -15.06 -5.62
CA LEU A 209 -19.12 -14.95 -6.92
C LEU A 209 -18.39 -15.77 -8.00
N THR A 210 -17.06 -15.67 -8.06
CA THR A 210 -16.27 -16.47 -9.00
C THR A 210 -16.40 -17.96 -8.71
N TYR A 211 -16.40 -18.38 -7.44
CA TYR A 211 -16.57 -19.79 -7.08
C TYR A 211 -17.96 -20.31 -7.45
N LEU A 212 -19.01 -19.55 -7.14
CA LEU A 212 -20.39 -19.87 -7.52
C LEU A 212 -20.54 -20.00 -9.03
N TYR A 213 -19.89 -19.13 -9.80
CA TYR A 213 -19.92 -19.16 -11.27
C TYR A 213 -19.11 -20.34 -11.84
N ALA A 214 -17.84 -20.47 -11.44
CA ALA A 214 -16.86 -21.27 -12.16
C ALA A 214 -16.54 -22.63 -11.53
N ALA A 215 -16.85 -22.90 -10.27
CA ALA A 215 -16.50 -24.19 -9.64
C ALA A 215 -17.29 -25.38 -10.26
N PRO A 216 -16.77 -26.62 -10.21
CA PRO A 216 -17.49 -27.80 -10.70
C PRO A 216 -18.63 -28.21 -9.77
N GLY A 217 -19.62 -28.92 -10.31
CA GLY A 217 -20.79 -29.43 -9.59
C GLY A 217 -22.03 -28.53 -9.66
N ARG A 218 -23.16 -29.00 -9.09
CA ARG A 218 -24.43 -28.27 -9.02
C ARG A 218 -24.35 -27.06 -8.08
N LEU A 219 -25.17 -26.03 -8.31
CA LEU A 219 -25.18 -24.78 -7.52
C LEU A 219 -25.30 -25.03 -6.01
N VAL A 220 -26.22 -25.89 -5.58
CA VAL A 220 -26.42 -26.26 -4.16
C VAL A 220 -25.13 -26.77 -3.51
N ARG A 221 -24.35 -27.59 -4.24
CA ARG A 221 -23.07 -28.10 -3.74
C ARG A 221 -22.02 -26.97 -3.63
N ARG A 222 -22.04 -25.99 -4.54
CA ARG A 222 -21.14 -24.84 -4.47
C ARG A 222 -21.48 -23.97 -3.26
N ILE A 223 -22.77 -23.71 -3.02
CA ILE A 223 -23.27 -23.00 -1.85
C ILE A 223 -22.86 -23.73 -0.56
N GLY A 224 -23.14 -25.03 -0.43
CA GLY A 224 -22.76 -25.79 0.77
C GLY A 224 -21.26 -25.77 1.06
N ARG A 225 -20.41 -25.74 0.03
CA ARG A 225 -18.96 -25.62 0.20
C ARG A 225 -18.52 -24.21 0.61
N LEU A 226 -19.18 -23.17 0.10
CA LEU A 226 -18.95 -21.80 0.55
C LEU A 226 -19.42 -21.60 1.99
N LEU A 227 -20.51 -22.25 2.42
CA LEU A 227 -20.94 -22.25 3.82
C LEU A 227 -19.89 -22.92 4.72
N ALA A 228 -19.36 -24.08 4.33
CA ALA A 228 -18.27 -24.73 5.05
C ALA A 228 -17.00 -23.85 5.11
N ALA A 229 -16.66 -23.18 4.01
CA ALA A 229 -15.56 -22.21 4.00
C ALA A 229 -15.85 -20.99 4.87
N GLY A 230 -17.09 -20.50 4.90
CA GLY A 230 -17.55 -19.42 5.78
C GLY A 230 -17.39 -19.77 7.26
N ALA A 231 -17.74 -20.99 7.66
CA ALA A 231 -17.52 -21.46 9.03
C ALA A 231 -16.02 -21.47 9.40
N VAL A 232 -15.16 -21.97 8.50
CA VAL A 232 -13.70 -21.94 8.71
C VAL A 232 -13.18 -20.50 8.78
N LEU A 233 -13.69 -19.60 7.93
CA LEU A 233 -13.32 -18.19 7.91
C LEU A 233 -13.63 -17.50 9.23
N VAL A 234 -14.83 -17.72 9.79
CA VAL A 234 -15.22 -17.14 11.09
C VAL A 234 -14.26 -17.58 12.19
N VAL A 235 -13.91 -18.86 12.24
CA VAL A 235 -12.98 -19.40 13.24
C VAL A 235 -11.57 -18.84 13.03
N SER A 236 -11.05 -18.83 11.80
CA SER A 236 -9.71 -18.35 11.51
C SER A 236 -9.54 -16.84 11.67
N SER A 237 -10.61 -16.05 11.52
CA SER A 237 -10.64 -14.61 11.77
C SER A 237 -10.80 -14.25 13.24
N GLY A 238 -11.70 -14.93 13.96
CA GLY A 238 -12.21 -14.47 15.25
C GLY A 238 -11.48 -15.00 16.48
N TRP A 239 -10.69 -16.09 16.37
CA TRP A 239 -10.14 -16.78 17.54
C TRP A 239 -9.31 -15.85 18.45
N TRP A 240 -8.46 -15.00 17.89
CA TRP A 240 -7.64 -14.08 18.68
C TRP A 240 -8.50 -13.03 19.37
N MET A 241 -9.47 -12.45 18.66
CA MET A 241 -10.40 -11.47 19.24
C MET A 241 -11.16 -12.06 20.44
N VAL A 242 -11.69 -13.27 20.28
CA VAL A 242 -12.41 -13.99 21.32
C VAL A 242 -11.52 -14.24 22.53
N LEU A 243 -10.28 -14.72 22.32
CA LEU A 243 -9.36 -14.95 23.43
C LEU A 243 -8.99 -13.66 24.18
N VAL A 244 -8.78 -12.56 23.47
CA VAL A 244 -8.47 -11.27 24.09
C VAL A 244 -9.68 -10.76 24.88
N ASP A 245 -10.86 -10.71 24.28
CA ASP A 245 -12.05 -10.17 24.94
C ASP A 245 -12.54 -11.03 26.12
N LEU A 246 -12.32 -12.35 26.07
CA LEU A 246 -12.61 -13.25 27.20
C LEU A 246 -11.55 -13.17 28.32
N THR A 247 -10.35 -12.66 28.04
CA THR A 247 -9.33 -12.49 29.07
C THR A 247 -9.70 -11.29 29.96
N PRO A 248 -9.69 -11.45 31.31
CA PRO A 248 -10.03 -10.35 32.22
C PRO A 248 -9.21 -9.09 31.94
N ALA A 249 -9.86 -7.92 31.92
CA ALA A 249 -9.22 -6.64 31.58
C ALA A 249 -8.00 -6.31 32.45
N SER A 250 -7.96 -6.77 33.70
CA SER A 250 -6.81 -6.63 34.60
C SER A 250 -5.58 -7.44 34.20
N SER A 251 -5.76 -8.44 33.32
CA SER A 251 -4.75 -9.43 32.93
C SER A 251 -4.25 -9.25 31.50
N ARG A 252 -4.86 -8.36 30.71
CA ARG A 252 -4.52 -8.05 29.31
C ARG A 252 -4.25 -6.55 29.12
N PRO A 253 -3.55 -6.15 28.04
CA PRO A 253 -3.49 -4.74 27.67
C PRO A 253 -4.88 -4.18 27.31
N TYR A 254 -5.00 -2.85 27.37
CA TYR A 254 -6.10 -2.13 26.77
C TYR A 254 -6.10 -2.35 25.24
N ALA A 255 -7.27 -2.61 24.66
CA ALA A 255 -7.42 -2.75 23.21
C ALA A 255 -7.32 -1.36 22.55
N GLY A 256 -6.15 -0.99 22.03
CA GLY A 256 -5.94 0.29 21.35
C GLY A 256 -6.89 0.45 20.15
N GLY A 257 -7.34 1.66 19.88
CA GLY A 257 -8.38 1.96 18.90
C GLY A 257 -9.79 1.55 19.33
N SER A 258 -10.06 1.46 20.63
CA SER A 258 -11.40 1.21 21.18
C SER A 258 -11.77 2.25 22.24
N THR A 259 -13.07 2.43 22.45
CA THR A 259 -13.65 3.28 23.51
C THR A 259 -14.11 2.47 24.72
N ASP A 260 -14.34 1.17 24.54
CA ASP A 260 -14.87 0.27 25.56
C ASP A 260 -13.90 -0.85 25.98
N ASN A 261 -12.63 -0.74 25.57
CA ASN A 261 -11.59 -1.75 25.81
C ASN A 261 -11.91 -3.12 25.19
N SER A 262 -12.68 -3.17 24.10
CA SER A 262 -12.96 -4.41 23.36
C SER A 262 -12.23 -4.45 22.02
N VAL A 263 -11.82 -5.65 21.63
CA VAL A 263 -11.30 -5.91 20.27
C VAL A 263 -12.42 -5.78 19.24
N TRP A 264 -13.67 -6.03 19.62
CA TRP A 264 -14.83 -5.78 18.76
C TRP A 264 -14.94 -4.32 18.30
N ASP A 265 -14.82 -3.35 19.22
CA ASP A 265 -14.87 -1.93 18.87
C ASP A 265 -13.65 -1.54 18.02
N LEU A 266 -12.45 -2.05 18.33
CA LEU A 266 -11.25 -1.89 17.49
C LEU A 266 -11.50 -2.33 16.03
N VAL A 267 -12.12 -3.49 15.84
CA VAL A 267 -12.24 -4.17 14.54
C VAL A 267 -13.44 -3.71 13.72
N ILE A 268 -14.63 -3.66 14.34
CA ILE A 268 -15.89 -3.34 13.67
C ILE A 268 -16.20 -1.84 13.78
N GLY A 269 -15.92 -1.24 14.93
CA GLY A 269 -16.11 0.19 15.19
C GLY A 269 -15.04 1.02 14.51
N TYR A 270 -13.92 1.26 15.21
CA TYR A 270 -12.87 2.19 14.81
C TYR A 270 -12.25 1.88 13.45
N ASN A 271 -11.72 0.67 13.21
CA ASN A 271 -11.09 0.33 11.92
C ASN A 271 -12.09 -0.15 10.85
N GLY A 272 -13.33 -0.42 11.23
CA GLY A 272 -14.36 -0.92 10.33
C GLY A 272 -15.28 0.18 9.81
N LEU A 273 -16.46 0.28 10.42
CA LEU A 273 -17.49 1.25 10.08
C LEU A 273 -16.97 2.69 10.20
N GLY A 274 -16.13 2.99 11.20
CA GLY A 274 -15.53 4.30 11.40
C GLY A 274 -14.59 4.74 10.25
N ARG A 275 -13.96 3.81 9.54
CA ARG A 275 -13.15 4.11 8.35
C ARG A 275 -14.00 4.34 7.11
N VAL A 276 -15.12 3.61 6.98
CA VAL A 276 -16.00 3.70 5.80
C VAL A 276 -16.94 4.89 5.90
N PHE A 277 -17.56 5.11 7.06
CA PHE A 277 -18.60 6.12 7.26
C PHE A 277 -18.12 7.34 8.06
N GLY A 278 -16.90 7.29 8.61
CA GLY A 278 -16.37 8.30 9.53
C GLY A 278 -16.84 8.04 10.96
N GLY A 279 -16.03 8.40 11.95
CA GLY A 279 -16.35 8.20 13.36
C GLY A 279 -15.43 9.00 14.29
N ALA A 280 -15.73 9.01 15.59
CA ALA A 280 -14.84 9.59 16.61
C ALA A 280 -13.45 8.95 16.53
N GLY A 281 -12.39 9.75 16.63
CA GLY A 281 -11.00 9.30 16.42
C GLY A 281 -10.59 9.05 14.94
N ASN A 282 -11.53 9.00 13.99
CA ASN A 282 -11.28 8.88 12.55
C ASN A 282 -11.44 10.20 11.78
N GLY A 283 -11.34 11.34 12.47
CA GLY A 283 -11.33 12.66 11.83
C GLY A 283 -9.99 12.92 11.14
N GLY A 284 -10.03 13.22 9.84
CA GLY A 284 -8.85 13.73 9.13
C GLY A 284 -8.41 15.10 9.68
N PRO A 285 -7.17 15.55 9.38
CA PRO A 285 -6.74 16.89 9.73
C PRO A 285 -7.75 17.90 9.15
N GLY A 286 -8.39 18.69 10.01
CA GLY A 286 -9.40 19.68 9.62
C GLY A 286 -10.84 19.37 10.04
N ARG A 287 -11.15 18.19 10.61
CA ARG A 287 -12.46 17.96 11.23
C ARG A 287 -12.43 18.49 12.67
N LEU A 288 -13.09 19.61 12.92
CA LEU A 288 -13.41 20.04 14.29
C LEU A 288 -14.21 18.93 14.99
N PRO A 289 -13.95 18.66 16.28
CA PRO A 289 -14.81 17.80 17.09
C PRO A 289 -16.28 18.23 16.94
N ALA A 290 -17.20 17.27 16.89
CA ALA A 290 -18.64 17.57 16.85
C ALA A 290 -19.11 18.45 18.03
N ALA A 291 -18.36 18.43 19.14
CA ALA A 291 -18.60 19.27 20.31
C ALA A 291 -18.22 20.75 20.14
N THR A 292 -17.48 21.14 19.09
CA THR A 292 -17.00 22.52 18.89
C THR A 292 -17.68 23.27 17.75
N SER A 293 -18.54 22.61 16.97
CA SER A 293 -19.20 23.25 15.82
C SER A 293 -20.41 24.10 16.18
N GLY A 294 -20.89 24.04 17.43
CA GLY A 294 -22.07 24.81 17.89
C GLY A 294 -21.77 26.25 18.31
N ASP A 295 -20.53 26.55 18.72
CA ASP A 295 -20.21 27.79 19.48
C ASP A 295 -19.19 28.70 18.79
N LEU A 296 -18.86 28.48 17.51
CA LEU A 296 -17.87 29.30 16.80
C LEU A 296 -18.55 30.48 16.06
N PRO A 297 -18.03 31.72 16.21
CA PRO A 297 -18.49 32.87 15.44
C PRO A 297 -18.38 32.63 13.93
N GLU A 298 -19.41 33.02 13.16
CA GLU A 298 -19.48 32.79 11.70
C GLU A 298 -18.24 33.25 10.92
N GLY A 299 -17.51 34.25 11.42
CA GLY A 299 -16.26 34.73 10.82
C GLY A 299 -15.09 33.72 10.88
N LEU A 300 -15.00 32.90 11.93
CA LEU A 300 -13.98 31.85 12.06
C LEU A 300 -14.32 30.62 11.19
N THR A 301 -15.60 30.33 11.01
CA THR A 301 -16.08 29.25 10.11
C THR A 301 -15.72 29.52 8.65
N ARG A 302 -15.69 30.79 8.22
CA ARG A 302 -15.18 31.18 6.88
C ARG A 302 -13.65 31.13 6.78
N ALA A 303 -12.92 31.51 7.82
CA ALA A 303 -11.45 31.47 7.84
C ALA A 303 -10.89 30.03 7.75
N PHE A 304 -11.66 29.02 8.18
CA PHE A 304 -11.32 27.60 8.07
C PHE A 304 -12.07 26.84 6.94
N GLY A 305 -12.60 27.56 5.94
CA GLY A 305 -12.95 26.95 4.63
C GLY A 305 -14.43 26.84 4.25
N GLY A 306 -15.33 27.59 4.87
CA GLY A 306 -16.74 27.65 4.47
C GLY A 306 -17.04 28.71 3.38
N GLY A 307 -16.71 28.44 2.12
CA GLY A 307 -17.24 29.20 0.97
C GLY A 307 -18.55 28.58 0.44
N PRO A 308 -19.58 29.38 0.07
CA PRO A 308 -20.88 28.84 -0.35
C PRO A 308 -20.80 28.30 -1.79
N GLY A 309 -20.65 26.98 -1.92
CA GLY A 309 -20.68 26.29 -3.22
C GLY A 309 -20.85 24.77 -3.14
N GLY A 310 -21.18 24.21 -1.98
CA GLY A 310 -21.39 22.77 -1.80
C GLY A 310 -22.87 22.40 -1.92
N GLY A 311 -23.24 21.76 -3.03
CA GLY A 311 -24.52 21.05 -3.12
C GLY A 311 -24.61 19.91 -2.08
N PRO A 312 -25.81 19.34 -1.85
CA PRO A 312 -26.01 18.35 -0.80
C PRO A 312 -25.23 17.07 -1.14
N GLY A 313 -24.10 16.86 -0.45
CA GLY A 313 -23.27 15.65 -0.57
C GLY A 313 -21.75 15.85 -0.51
N GLY A 314 -21.23 17.09 -0.51
CA GLY A 314 -19.78 17.36 -0.51
C GLY A 314 -19.30 18.13 0.72
N GLY A 315 -18.91 17.43 1.79
CA GLY A 315 -18.23 18.04 2.93
C GLY A 315 -16.72 18.24 2.66
N PRO A 316 -16.10 19.36 3.08
CA PRO A 316 -14.65 19.57 2.99
C PRO A 316 -13.95 18.73 4.07
N GLY A 317 -13.41 17.58 3.69
CA GLY A 317 -12.84 16.60 4.64
C GLY A 317 -11.88 15.62 3.98
N GLY A 318 -10.98 16.10 3.14
CA GLY A 318 -9.95 15.24 2.56
C GLY A 318 -8.94 14.81 3.63
N GLY A 319 -9.08 13.59 4.18
CA GLY A 319 -8.03 12.96 4.97
C GLY A 319 -6.74 12.77 4.14
N PHE A 320 -5.76 12.00 4.64
CA PHE A 320 -4.48 11.75 3.94
C PHE A 320 -4.63 11.32 2.47
N GLY A 321 -5.79 10.80 2.07
CA GLY A 321 -6.08 10.40 0.71
C GLY A 321 -6.93 11.34 -0.15
N GLY A 322 -7.21 12.54 0.33
CA GLY A 322 -8.06 13.52 -0.34
C GLY A 322 -9.56 13.20 -0.26
N THR A 323 -10.36 14.04 -0.92
CA THR A 323 -11.82 14.01 -0.84
C THR A 323 -12.41 12.67 -1.29
N ALA A 324 -13.42 12.18 -0.57
CA ALA A 324 -14.19 10.99 -0.96
C ALA A 324 -14.99 11.24 -2.24
N GLY A 325 -15.09 10.21 -3.08
CA GLY A 325 -15.85 10.23 -4.32
C GLY A 325 -15.19 9.39 -5.42
N ALA A 326 -15.92 9.15 -6.52
CA ALA A 326 -15.45 8.36 -7.66
C ALA A 326 -14.10 8.87 -8.23
N GLY A 327 -13.84 10.18 -8.13
CA GLY A 327 -12.59 10.79 -8.57
C GLY A 327 -11.40 10.61 -7.62
N ARG A 328 -11.57 10.07 -6.41
CA ARG A 328 -10.51 10.04 -5.37
C ARG A 328 -9.23 9.39 -5.88
N LEU A 329 -9.31 8.22 -6.51
CA LEU A 329 -8.12 7.53 -7.00
C LEU A 329 -7.38 8.29 -8.11
N PHE A 330 -8.02 9.29 -8.72
CA PHE A 330 -7.49 10.14 -9.76
C PHE A 330 -7.07 11.53 -9.26
N ASN A 331 -7.20 11.81 -7.96
CA ASN A 331 -6.78 13.09 -7.37
C ASN A 331 -5.25 13.21 -7.30
N ASP A 332 -4.76 14.37 -6.86
CA ASP A 332 -3.33 14.70 -6.83
C ASP A 332 -2.51 13.86 -5.85
N VAL A 333 -3.16 13.19 -4.90
CA VAL A 333 -2.50 12.34 -3.90
C VAL A 333 -2.41 10.90 -4.38
N MET A 334 -3.52 10.34 -4.87
CA MET A 334 -3.66 8.91 -5.18
C MET A 334 -3.17 8.54 -6.57
N ALA A 335 -3.26 9.46 -7.53
CA ALA A 335 -3.01 9.15 -8.93
C ALA A 335 -1.59 8.61 -9.15
N GLY A 336 -0.60 9.26 -8.54
CA GLY A 336 0.80 8.85 -8.59
C GLY A 336 1.10 7.54 -7.83
N GLN A 337 0.19 7.06 -6.99
CA GLN A 337 0.39 5.87 -6.17
C GLN A 337 -0.10 4.59 -6.85
N ILE A 338 -1.31 4.59 -7.42
CA ILE A 338 -1.98 3.36 -7.88
C ILE A 338 -2.63 3.45 -9.27
N SER A 339 -2.98 4.65 -9.76
CA SER A 339 -3.91 4.79 -10.88
C SER A 339 -3.28 4.77 -12.26
N TRP A 340 -1.95 4.71 -12.38
CA TRP A 340 -1.22 4.73 -13.66
C TRP A 340 -1.80 3.77 -14.72
N LEU A 341 -1.98 2.50 -14.35
CA LEU A 341 -2.52 1.46 -15.25
C LEU A 341 -3.99 1.14 -14.99
N LEU A 342 -4.67 1.90 -14.13
CA LEU A 342 -6.08 1.69 -13.85
C LEU A 342 -6.96 1.86 -15.11
N PRO A 343 -6.76 2.87 -15.98
CA PRO A 343 -7.50 2.97 -17.25
C PRO A 343 -7.32 1.73 -18.13
N PHE A 344 -6.07 1.27 -18.31
CA PHE A 344 -5.78 0.08 -19.09
C PHE A 344 -6.45 -1.17 -18.49
N ALA A 345 -6.34 -1.37 -17.17
CA ALA A 345 -6.88 -2.54 -16.49
C ALA A 345 -8.41 -2.64 -16.61
N VAL A 346 -9.12 -1.51 -16.53
CA VAL A 346 -10.59 -1.46 -16.72
C VAL A 346 -10.97 -1.81 -18.17
N ILE A 347 -10.29 -1.22 -19.16
CA ILE A 347 -10.53 -1.54 -20.57
C ILE A 347 -10.20 -3.01 -20.84
N ALA A 348 -9.09 -3.51 -20.29
CA ALA A 348 -8.64 -4.90 -20.41
C ALA A 348 -9.59 -5.89 -19.75
N LEU A 349 -10.22 -5.53 -18.63
CA LEU A 349 -11.27 -6.33 -18.00
C LEU A 349 -12.48 -6.47 -18.92
N VAL A 350 -13.06 -5.34 -19.37
CA VAL A 350 -14.26 -5.33 -20.22
C VAL A 350 -13.98 -6.07 -21.53
N CYS A 351 -12.90 -5.72 -22.23
CA CYS A 351 -12.51 -6.35 -23.48
C CYS A 351 -12.16 -7.83 -23.29
N GLY A 352 -11.47 -8.17 -22.20
CA GLY A 352 -11.13 -9.54 -21.85
C GLY A 352 -12.37 -10.40 -21.63
N LEU A 353 -13.38 -9.89 -20.91
CA LEU A 353 -14.66 -10.58 -20.71
C LEU A 353 -15.40 -10.79 -22.03
N LEU A 354 -15.46 -9.76 -22.88
CA LEU A 354 -16.06 -9.84 -24.22
C LEU A 354 -15.36 -10.87 -25.11
N LEU A 355 -14.02 -10.87 -25.14
CA LEU A 355 -13.23 -11.83 -25.90
C LEU A 355 -13.39 -13.25 -25.35
N ALA A 356 -13.36 -13.40 -24.02
CA ALA A 356 -13.55 -14.68 -23.37
C ALA A 356 -14.98 -15.22 -23.56
N ALA A 357 -15.98 -14.34 -23.73
CA ALA A 357 -17.36 -14.70 -24.05
C ALA A 357 -17.53 -15.09 -25.52
N ARG A 358 -16.90 -14.38 -26.47
CA ARG A 358 -16.98 -14.61 -27.93
C ARG A 358 -16.27 -15.89 -28.40
N HIS A 359 -15.28 -16.37 -27.66
CA HIS A 359 -14.72 -17.71 -27.91
C HIS A 359 -15.74 -18.79 -27.52
N ALA A 360 -16.56 -19.19 -28.49
CA ALA A 360 -17.64 -20.16 -28.38
C ALA A 360 -17.22 -21.45 -27.62
N TYR A 361 -17.69 -21.53 -26.37
CA TYR A 361 -17.92 -22.68 -25.50
C TYR A 361 -17.07 -23.96 -25.67
N GLY A 362 -15.74 -23.81 -25.68
CA GLY A 362 -14.85 -24.89 -25.25
C GLY A 362 -14.61 -24.87 -23.74
N PRO A 363 -14.42 -26.01 -23.06
CA PRO A 363 -13.99 -26.08 -21.65
C PRO A 363 -12.69 -25.30 -21.34
N ALA A 364 -11.88 -24.99 -22.37
CA ALA A 364 -10.57 -24.38 -22.26
C ALA A 364 -10.56 -22.90 -21.85
N THR A 365 -11.66 -22.15 -22.03
CA THR A 365 -11.72 -20.69 -21.71
C THR A 365 -12.29 -20.40 -20.32
N ARG A 366 -12.89 -21.40 -19.65
CA ARG A 366 -13.46 -21.26 -18.30
C ARG A 366 -12.45 -20.74 -17.26
N PRO A 367 -11.17 -21.19 -17.23
CA PRO A 367 -10.18 -20.64 -16.31
C PRO A 367 -9.85 -19.17 -16.57
N VAL A 368 -9.88 -18.73 -17.83
CA VAL A 368 -9.65 -17.32 -18.21
C VAL A 368 -10.80 -16.44 -17.72
N ARG A 369 -12.06 -16.88 -17.93
CA ARG A 369 -13.25 -16.17 -17.43
C ARG A 369 -13.23 -16.08 -15.90
N ALA A 370 -12.91 -17.19 -15.22
CA ALA A 370 -12.80 -17.21 -13.76
C ALA A 370 -11.73 -16.23 -13.25
N ALA A 371 -10.58 -16.14 -13.92
CA ALA A 371 -9.55 -15.16 -13.56
C ALA A 371 -10.01 -13.71 -13.79
N LEU A 372 -10.63 -13.41 -14.94
CA LEU A 372 -11.15 -12.07 -15.23
C LEU A 372 -12.22 -11.64 -14.23
N LEU A 373 -13.13 -12.54 -13.84
CA LEU A 373 -14.14 -12.27 -12.81
C LEU A 373 -13.50 -12.06 -11.44
N LEU A 374 -12.60 -12.95 -11.00
CA LEU A 374 -11.98 -12.83 -9.68
C LEU A 374 -11.17 -11.53 -9.54
N TRP A 375 -10.33 -11.21 -10.50
CA TRP A 375 -9.52 -9.99 -10.46
C TRP A 375 -10.35 -8.74 -10.77
N GLY A 376 -11.37 -8.85 -11.62
CA GLY A 376 -12.30 -7.77 -11.94
C GLY A 376 -13.15 -7.36 -10.75
N ASP A 377 -13.82 -8.32 -10.11
CA ASP A 377 -14.64 -8.09 -8.93
C ASP A 377 -13.78 -7.56 -7.77
N TRP A 378 -12.56 -8.10 -7.61
CA TRP A 378 -11.60 -7.57 -6.63
C TRP A 378 -11.34 -6.08 -6.89
N LEU A 379 -11.02 -5.71 -8.13
CA LEU A 379 -10.75 -4.32 -8.50
C LEU A 379 -11.96 -3.42 -8.22
N VAL A 380 -13.16 -3.85 -8.62
CA VAL A 380 -14.40 -3.08 -8.48
C VAL A 380 -14.74 -2.84 -7.01
N VAL A 381 -14.68 -3.88 -6.17
CA VAL A 381 -14.99 -3.73 -4.73
C VAL A 381 -13.99 -2.79 -4.06
N HIS A 382 -12.69 -2.94 -4.33
CA HIS A 382 -11.68 -2.03 -3.76
C HIS A 382 -11.83 -0.61 -4.29
N TYR A 383 -12.08 -0.45 -5.59
CA TYR A 383 -12.34 0.87 -6.19
C TYR A 383 -13.51 1.56 -5.49
N ALA A 384 -14.63 0.87 -5.28
CA ALA A 384 -15.80 1.42 -4.62
C ALA A 384 -15.47 1.81 -3.16
N VAL A 385 -14.98 0.87 -2.35
CA VAL A 385 -14.72 1.14 -0.93
C VAL A 385 -13.67 2.23 -0.75
N PHE A 386 -12.56 2.17 -1.48
CA PHE A 386 -11.47 3.13 -1.34
C PHE A 386 -11.84 4.52 -1.86
N SER A 387 -12.69 4.60 -2.89
CA SER A 387 -13.18 5.89 -3.40
C SER A 387 -14.15 6.55 -2.44
N PHE A 388 -15.04 5.79 -1.80
CA PHE A 388 -16.17 6.34 -1.04
C PHE A 388 -16.00 6.32 0.49
N SER A 389 -14.93 5.73 1.03
CA SER A 389 -14.66 5.75 2.48
C SER A 389 -14.46 7.18 3.01
N SER A 390 -15.24 7.64 3.98
CA SER A 390 -15.19 9.01 4.50
C SER A 390 -14.34 9.21 5.76
N GLY A 391 -13.90 8.14 6.41
CA GLY A 391 -12.96 8.21 7.55
C GLY A 391 -11.50 8.39 7.11
N THR A 392 -10.57 8.29 8.06
CA THR A 392 -9.13 8.37 7.79
C THR A 392 -8.70 7.33 6.73
N PHE A 393 -8.31 7.82 5.55
CA PHE A 393 -7.89 6.99 4.43
C PHE A 393 -6.46 7.33 4.03
N HIS A 394 -5.54 6.36 4.14
CA HIS A 394 -4.14 6.56 3.76
C HIS A 394 -3.88 6.06 2.32
N PRO A 395 -3.06 6.77 1.53
CA PRO A 395 -2.59 6.35 0.22
C PRO A 395 -2.16 4.88 0.12
N TYR A 396 -1.42 4.38 1.09
CA TYR A 396 -0.88 3.04 1.04
C TYR A 396 -1.91 1.91 1.08
N TYR A 397 -3.14 2.16 1.53
CA TYR A 397 -4.22 1.16 1.49
C TYR A 397 -4.49 0.67 0.07
N THR A 398 -4.24 1.53 -0.93
CA THR A 398 -4.44 1.25 -2.35
C THR A 398 -3.53 0.15 -2.90
N THR A 399 -2.45 -0.24 -2.19
CA THR A 399 -1.63 -1.40 -2.58
C THR A 399 -2.44 -2.69 -2.71
N ALA A 400 -3.55 -2.83 -1.97
CA ALA A 400 -4.46 -3.96 -2.10
C ALA A 400 -5.15 -4.07 -3.47
N MET A 401 -5.14 -3.00 -4.28
CA MET A 401 -5.63 -3.00 -5.67
C MET A 401 -4.58 -3.49 -6.67
N ALA A 402 -3.29 -3.40 -6.34
CA ALA A 402 -2.19 -3.66 -7.26
C ALA A 402 -2.23 -5.08 -7.86
N PRO A 403 -2.56 -6.16 -7.11
CA PRO A 403 -2.68 -7.49 -7.70
C PRO A 403 -3.72 -7.59 -8.81
N ALA A 404 -4.87 -6.94 -8.63
CA ALA A 404 -5.96 -6.94 -9.60
C ALA A 404 -5.60 -6.13 -10.85
N ILE A 405 -5.04 -4.94 -10.68
CA ILE A 405 -4.55 -4.10 -11.80
C ILE A 405 -3.50 -4.87 -12.61
N ALA A 406 -2.53 -5.49 -11.93
CA ALA A 406 -1.49 -6.31 -12.54
C ALA A 406 -2.07 -7.50 -13.31
N ALA A 407 -2.94 -8.28 -12.67
CA ALA A 407 -3.53 -9.46 -13.28
C ALA A 407 -4.41 -9.13 -14.49
N LEU A 408 -5.23 -8.08 -14.41
CA LEU A 408 -6.09 -7.64 -15.52
C LEU A 408 -5.28 -7.09 -16.69
N THR A 409 -4.23 -6.31 -16.41
CA THR A 409 -3.28 -5.84 -17.42
C THR A 409 -2.61 -7.01 -18.15
N GLY A 410 -2.18 -8.04 -17.41
CA GLY A 410 -1.59 -9.25 -17.97
C GLY A 410 -2.59 -10.09 -18.79
N VAL A 411 -3.70 -10.50 -18.17
CA VAL A 411 -4.71 -11.39 -18.78
C VAL A 411 -5.42 -10.68 -19.94
N GLY A 412 -6.08 -9.56 -19.68
CA GLY A 412 -6.85 -8.83 -20.68
C GLY A 412 -5.99 -8.21 -21.76
N GLY A 413 -4.82 -7.65 -21.39
CA GLY A 413 -3.88 -7.07 -22.35
C GLY A 413 -3.38 -8.09 -23.39
N VAL A 414 -3.03 -9.31 -22.97
CA VAL A 414 -2.62 -10.37 -23.91
C VAL A 414 -3.78 -10.86 -24.77
N LEU A 415 -5.00 -10.93 -24.24
CA LEU A 415 -6.19 -11.26 -25.04
C LEU A 415 -6.44 -10.19 -26.12
N MET A 416 -6.40 -8.91 -25.75
CA MET A 416 -6.54 -7.79 -26.68
C MET A 416 -5.43 -7.78 -27.73
N TRP A 417 -4.17 -7.97 -27.33
CA TRP A 417 -3.04 -8.08 -28.25
C TRP A 417 -3.24 -9.18 -29.29
N ARG A 418 -3.70 -10.36 -28.86
CA ARG A 418 -3.97 -11.47 -29.78
C ARG A 418 -5.11 -11.15 -30.74
N ALA A 419 -6.19 -10.54 -30.25
CA ALA A 419 -7.34 -10.16 -31.06
C ALA A 419 -6.96 -9.07 -32.10
N ALA A 420 -6.15 -8.09 -31.69
CA ALA A 420 -5.65 -7.00 -32.54
C ALA A 420 -4.87 -7.49 -33.76
N ARG A 421 -4.12 -8.60 -33.64
CA ARG A 421 -3.39 -9.20 -34.78
C ARG A 421 -4.29 -9.81 -35.85
N THR A 422 -5.56 -10.02 -35.54
CA THR A 422 -6.52 -10.72 -36.42
C THR A 422 -7.73 -9.85 -36.80
N SER A 423 -7.90 -8.68 -36.17
CA SER A 423 -9.08 -7.86 -36.35
C SER A 423 -8.74 -6.38 -36.24
N ARG A 424 -9.12 -5.62 -37.27
CA ARG A 424 -8.97 -4.16 -37.30
C ARG A 424 -9.66 -3.49 -36.11
N ALA A 425 -10.88 -3.91 -35.80
CA ALA A 425 -11.64 -3.35 -34.67
C ALA A 425 -10.87 -3.52 -33.35
N TRP A 426 -10.33 -4.72 -33.08
CA TRP A 426 -9.54 -4.96 -31.88
C TRP A 426 -8.17 -4.26 -31.89
N GLY A 427 -7.59 -4.01 -33.06
CA GLY A 427 -6.41 -3.16 -33.21
C GLY A 427 -6.68 -1.72 -32.79
N LEU A 428 -7.81 -1.15 -33.22
CA LEU A 428 -8.25 0.19 -32.81
C LEU A 428 -8.59 0.26 -31.31
N VAL A 429 -9.25 -0.77 -30.76
CA VAL A 429 -9.54 -0.84 -29.31
C VAL A 429 -8.26 -0.88 -28.49
N LEU A 430 -7.26 -1.65 -28.91
CA LEU A 430 -5.96 -1.69 -28.22
C LEU A 430 -5.23 -0.34 -28.34
N ALA A 431 -5.26 0.30 -29.52
CA ALA A 431 -4.70 1.63 -29.71
C ALA A 431 -5.38 2.66 -28.79
N ALA A 432 -6.70 2.64 -28.68
CA ALA A 432 -7.46 3.50 -27.76
C ALA A 432 -7.11 3.25 -26.29
N ALA A 433 -6.93 1.99 -25.88
CA ALA A 433 -6.51 1.64 -24.53
C ALA A 433 -5.12 2.18 -24.18
N VAL A 434 -4.17 2.08 -25.13
CA VAL A 434 -2.82 2.66 -24.98
C VAL A 434 -2.89 4.19 -24.95
N ALA A 435 -3.68 4.81 -25.82
CA ALA A 435 -3.87 6.25 -25.86
C ALA A 435 -4.45 6.80 -24.54
N ALA A 436 -5.51 6.19 -24.02
CA ALA A 436 -6.13 6.59 -22.76
C ALA A 436 -5.16 6.48 -21.57
N THR A 437 -4.37 5.40 -21.54
CA THR A 437 -3.39 5.15 -20.48
C THR A 437 -2.19 6.10 -20.59
N GLY A 438 -1.68 6.34 -21.80
CA GLY A 438 -0.60 7.28 -22.06
C GLY A 438 -0.98 8.73 -21.75
N ALA A 439 -2.18 9.14 -22.13
CA ALA A 439 -2.74 10.44 -21.78
C ALA A 439 -2.86 10.61 -20.26
N TRP A 440 -3.35 9.58 -19.56
CA TRP A 440 -3.43 9.60 -18.10
C TRP A 440 -2.04 9.68 -17.45
N SER A 441 -1.08 8.85 -17.86
CA SER A 441 0.31 8.90 -17.38
C SER A 441 0.95 10.27 -17.61
N PHE A 442 0.68 10.90 -18.76
CA PHE A 442 1.11 12.27 -19.04
C PHE A 442 0.49 13.25 -18.03
N THR A 443 -0.83 13.20 -17.83
CA THR A 443 -1.53 14.05 -16.84
C THR A 443 -0.95 13.89 -15.44
N VAL A 444 -0.68 12.67 -14.98
CA VAL A 444 -0.09 12.42 -13.67
C VAL A 444 1.29 13.07 -13.55
N LEU A 445 2.17 12.90 -14.54
CA LEU A 445 3.50 13.53 -14.52
C LEU A 445 3.45 15.05 -14.62
N ARG A 446 2.47 15.61 -15.35
CA ARG A 446 2.30 17.06 -15.46
C ARG A 446 1.84 17.73 -14.17
N ARG A 447 1.38 16.97 -13.17
CA ARG A 447 1.13 17.48 -11.80
C ARG A 447 2.43 17.73 -11.03
N THR A 448 3.53 17.14 -11.48
CA THR A 448 4.86 17.27 -10.88
C THR A 448 5.88 17.62 -11.96
N PRO A 449 5.76 18.80 -12.61
CA PRO A 449 6.48 19.12 -13.85
C PRO A 449 8.00 19.20 -13.68
N GLU A 450 8.48 19.43 -12.45
CA GLU A 450 9.92 19.47 -12.11
C GLU A 450 10.52 18.07 -11.92
N PHE A 451 9.70 17.06 -11.63
CA PHE A 451 10.17 15.70 -11.43
C PHE A 451 10.41 15.00 -12.76
N VAL A 452 11.69 14.82 -13.12
CA VAL A 452 12.13 14.23 -14.39
C VAL A 452 11.39 14.88 -15.58
N PRO A 453 11.63 16.18 -15.86
CA PRO A 453 10.74 17.01 -16.69
C PRO A 453 10.49 16.48 -18.11
N TRP A 454 11.45 15.75 -18.67
CA TRP A 454 11.38 15.15 -20.01
C TRP A 454 10.47 13.91 -20.08
N LEU A 455 10.21 13.24 -18.95
CA LEU A 455 9.54 11.93 -18.92
C LEU A 455 8.11 11.98 -19.45
N ALA A 456 7.37 13.05 -19.12
CA ALA A 456 6.02 13.24 -19.63
C ALA A 456 6.02 13.26 -21.17
N TRP A 457 6.95 14.00 -21.77
CA TRP A 457 7.08 14.11 -23.22
C TRP A 457 7.56 12.81 -23.87
N THR A 458 8.45 12.05 -23.21
CA THR A 458 8.82 10.71 -23.67
C THR A 458 7.62 9.76 -23.67
N ILE A 459 6.77 9.80 -22.63
CA ILE A 459 5.53 9.00 -22.59
C ILE A 459 4.57 9.44 -23.70
N ALA A 460 4.41 10.75 -23.93
CA ALA A 460 3.57 11.25 -25.02
C ALA A 460 4.06 10.76 -26.39
N GLY A 461 5.36 10.87 -26.65
CA GLY A 461 5.98 10.37 -27.88
C GLY A 461 5.85 8.86 -28.04
N ALA A 462 6.14 8.08 -27.00
CA ALA A 462 5.97 6.62 -27.01
C ALA A 462 4.51 6.22 -27.22
N THR A 463 3.56 6.94 -26.62
CA THR A 463 2.13 6.73 -26.83
C THR A 463 1.75 6.96 -28.28
N ALA A 464 2.20 8.06 -28.88
CA ALA A 464 1.95 8.37 -30.29
C ALA A 464 2.52 7.28 -31.21
N VAL A 465 3.78 6.86 -30.99
CA VAL A 465 4.41 5.78 -31.76
C VAL A 465 3.63 4.47 -31.63
N ALA A 466 3.24 4.09 -30.40
CA ALA A 466 2.47 2.87 -30.17
C ALA A 466 1.11 2.91 -30.87
N VAL A 467 0.37 4.01 -30.75
CA VAL A 467 -0.94 4.21 -31.37
C VAL A 467 -0.84 4.16 -32.89
N LEU A 468 0.10 4.90 -33.49
CA LEU A 468 0.29 4.94 -34.94
C LEU A 468 0.69 3.55 -35.49
N ALA A 469 1.59 2.84 -34.81
CA ALA A 469 2.00 1.49 -35.22
C ALA A 469 0.85 0.47 -35.10
N LEU A 470 0.03 0.56 -34.05
CA LEU A 470 -1.17 -0.27 -33.88
C LEU A 470 -2.24 0.05 -34.93
N MET A 471 -2.41 1.33 -35.28
CA MET A 471 -3.32 1.73 -36.35
C MET A 471 -2.82 1.22 -37.71
N ALA A 472 -1.56 1.47 -38.07
CA ALA A 472 -0.97 1.02 -39.33
C ALA A 472 -1.14 -0.50 -39.52
N THR A 473 -0.92 -1.28 -38.46
CA THR A 473 -1.09 -2.74 -38.51
C THR A 473 -2.55 -3.17 -38.58
N ALA A 474 -3.47 -2.44 -37.94
CA ALA A 474 -4.91 -2.66 -38.05
C ALA A 474 -5.44 -2.40 -39.48
N PHE A 475 -4.98 -1.33 -40.13
CA PHE A 475 -5.37 -0.99 -41.50
C PHE A 475 -4.75 -1.92 -42.55
N ALA A 476 -3.45 -2.23 -42.43
CA ALA A 476 -2.78 -3.19 -43.32
C ALA A 476 -3.36 -4.62 -43.22
N SER A 477 -4.00 -4.97 -42.10
CA SER A 477 -4.66 -6.27 -41.94
C SER A 477 -6.05 -6.31 -42.59
N ALA A 478 -6.73 -5.17 -42.74
CA ALA A 478 -8.00 -5.08 -43.45
C ALA A 478 -7.81 -5.17 -44.97
N GLU A 479 -6.79 -4.49 -45.51
CA GLU A 479 -6.44 -4.55 -46.94
C GLU A 479 -6.10 -5.99 -47.38
N ARG A 480 -5.38 -6.75 -46.54
CA ARG A 480 -5.06 -8.16 -46.80
C ARG A 480 -6.26 -9.11 -46.81
N GLY A 481 -7.34 -8.77 -46.10
CA GLY A 481 -8.60 -9.52 -46.16
C GLY A 481 -9.32 -9.27 -47.48
N ALA A 482 -9.45 -7.99 -47.85
CA ALA A 482 -10.09 -7.58 -49.10
C ALA A 482 -9.35 -8.11 -50.35
N ASP A 483 -8.01 -8.09 -50.38
CA ASP A 483 -7.21 -8.64 -51.49
C ASP A 483 -7.33 -10.16 -51.62
N ARG A 484 -7.48 -10.89 -50.50
CA ARG A 484 -7.70 -12.35 -50.52
C ARG A 484 -9.06 -12.71 -51.07
N ASP A 485 -10.10 -11.98 -50.69
CA ASP A 485 -11.45 -12.21 -51.20
C ASP A 485 -11.55 -11.81 -52.69
N ALA A 486 -10.86 -10.74 -53.11
CA ALA A 486 -10.80 -10.29 -54.50
C ALA A 486 -9.96 -11.19 -55.42
N SER A 487 -8.95 -11.88 -54.89
CA SER A 487 -8.10 -12.84 -55.62
C SER A 487 -8.67 -14.27 -55.63
N ALA A 488 -9.51 -14.64 -54.65
CA ALA A 488 -10.29 -15.88 -54.70
C ALA A 488 -11.34 -15.87 -55.85
N GLY A 489 -11.77 -14.68 -56.29
CA GLY A 489 -12.70 -14.50 -57.42
C GLY A 489 -12.04 -14.34 -58.80
N ARG A 490 -10.71 -14.23 -58.89
CA ARG A 490 -10.00 -14.07 -60.17
C ARG A 490 -9.00 -15.20 -60.35
N GLY A 491 -9.26 -16.05 -61.35
CA GLY A 491 -8.40 -17.17 -61.74
C GLY A 491 -6.93 -16.77 -61.82
N ALA A 492 -6.07 -17.65 -61.30
CA ALA A 492 -4.65 -17.42 -61.14
C ALA A 492 -3.97 -17.17 -62.49
N ASP A 493 -3.48 -15.94 -62.72
CA ASP A 493 -2.43 -15.75 -63.73
C ASP A 493 -1.45 -14.61 -63.37
N ARG A 494 -0.20 -14.86 -63.78
CA ARG A 494 0.96 -13.95 -63.94
C ARG A 494 1.59 -13.30 -62.69
N ASP A 495 2.33 -14.10 -61.93
CA ASP A 495 3.49 -13.60 -61.18
C ASP A 495 4.43 -14.76 -60.84
N SER A 496 5.71 -14.67 -61.20
CA SER A 496 6.69 -15.76 -61.03
C SER A 496 6.86 -16.13 -59.54
N PRO A 497 6.93 -17.44 -59.17
CA PRO A 497 6.92 -17.89 -57.76
C PRO A 497 8.00 -17.26 -56.88
N ALA A 498 9.18 -16.99 -57.45
CA ALA A 498 10.34 -16.45 -56.75
C ALA A 498 10.19 -14.96 -56.34
N GLY A 499 9.54 -14.14 -57.16
CA GLY A 499 9.28 -12.72 -56.86
C GLY A 499 8.16 -12.54 -55.83
N ARG A 500 7.15 -13.42 -55.89
CA ARG A 500 6.06 -13.49 -54.91
C ARG A 500 6.59 -13.88 -53.53
N GLY A 501 7.49 -14.87 -53.45
CA GLY A 501 8.12 -15.30 -52.19
C GLY A 501 8.93 -14.21 -51.48
N ARG A 502 9.76 -13.45 -52.22
CA ARG A 502 10.58 -12.36 -51.65
C ARG A 502 9.75 -11.16 -51.18
N ARG A 503 8.76 -10.72 -51.97
CA ARG A 503 7.86 -9.61 -51.59
C ARG A 503 6.98 -9.97 -50.39
N THR A 504 6.53 -11.22 -50.30
CA THR A 504 5.73 -11.70 -49.17
C THR A 504 6.58 -11.83 -47.91
N ALA A 505 7.82 -12.34 -48.01
CA ALA A 505 8.75 -12.42 -46.88
C ALA A 505 9.14 -11.03 -46.33
N ALA A 506 9.47 -10.07 -47.19
CA ALA A 506 9.81 -8.70 -46.78
C ALA A 506 8.63 -7.95 -46.12
N ARG A 507 7.40 -8.16 -46.59
CA ARG A 507 6.19 -7.59 -45.99
C ARG A 507 5.85 -8.21 -44.64
N VAL A 508 6.11 -9.52 -44.46
CA VAL A 508 5.92 -10.22 -43.19
C VAL A 508 6.94 -9.77 -42.14
N THR A 509 8.20 -9.57 -42.52
CA THR A 509 9.24 -9.06 -41.61
C THR A 509 9.00 -7.62 -41.22
N ALA A 510 8.65 -6.74 -42.17
CA ALA A 510 8.30 -5.34 -41.86
C ALA A 510 7.12 -5.23 -40.88
N GLY A 511 6.04 -6.01 -41.09
CA GLY A 511 4.90 -6.04 -40.17
C GLY A 511 5.24 -6.56 -38.77
N ALA A 512 6.20 -7.50 -38.66
CA ALA A 512 6.68 -7.99 -37.38
C ALA A 512 7.46 -6.91 -36.61
N TRP A 513 8.31 -6.14 -37.29
CA TRP A 513 9.05 -5.03 -36.69
C TRP A 513 8.14 -3.91 -36.22
N VAL A 514 7.11 -3.54 -37.00
CA VAL A 514 6.13 -2.53 -36.59
C VAL A 514 5.37 -2.98 -35.33
N MET A 515 4.99 -4.25 -35.23
CA MET A 515 4.35 -4.78 -34.03
C MET A 515 5.30 -4.86 -32.82
N ALA A 516 6.58 -5.20 -33.04
CA ALA A 516 7.57 -5.16 -31.96
C ALA A 516 7.79 -3.73 -31.44
N LEU A 517 7.86 -2.75 -32.35
CA LEU A 517 7.95 -1.33 -32.01
C LEU A 517 6.69 -0.86 -31.26
N ALA A 518 5.50 -1.23 -31.72
CA ALA A 518 4.24 -0.91 -31.06
C ALA A 518 4.22 -1.43 -29.62
N LEU A 519 4.65 -2.67 -29.40
CA LEU A 519 4.71 -3.28 -28.07
C LEU A 519 5.74 -2.57 -27.17
N ALA A 520 6.95 -2.32 -27.67
CA ALA A 520 8.00 -1.64 -26.92
C ALA A 520 7.55 -0.23 -26.51
N ALA A 521 6.99 0.53 -27.45
CA ALA A 521 6.47 1.87 -27.20
C ALA A 521 5.28 1.87 -26.22
N ALA A 522 4.36 0.90 -26.32
CA ALA A 522 3.26 0.76 -25.37
C ALA A 522 3.74 0.42 -23.95
N VAL A 523 4.78 -0.43 -23.83
CA VAL A 523 5.41 -0.74 -22.55
C VAL A 523 6.04 0.51 -21.93
N VAL A 524 6.75 1.32 -22.72
CA VAL A 524 7.31 2.60 -22.24
C VAL A 524 6.19 3.56 -21.82
N ALA A 525 5.15 3.72 -22.65
CA ALA A 525 4.02 4.60 -22.36
C ALA A 525 3.27 4.22 -21.06
N GLY A 526 3.13 2.91 -20.80
CA GLY A 526 2.42 2.41 -19.62
C GLY A 526 3.27 2.32 -18.36
N LEU A 527 4.57 2.00 -18.49
CA LEU A 527 5.42 1.63 -17.34
C LEU A 527 6.51 2.64 -16.98
N ALA A 528 6.93 3.54 -17.87
CA ALA A 528 8.03 4.46 -17.56
C ALA A 528 7.68 5.43 -16.42
N GLY A 529 6.44 5.94 -16.40
CA GLY A 529 5.91 6.79 -15.33
C GLY A 529 5.90 6.09 -13.96
N PRO A 530 5.16 4.98 -13.79
CA PRO A 530 5.15 4.27 -12.52
C PRO A 530 6.54 3.74 -12.14
N ALA A 531 7.38 3.30 -13.08
CA ALA A 531 8.76 2.91 -12.77
C ALA A 531 9.58 4.07 -12.17
N ALA A 532 9.47 5.28 -12.72
CA ALA A 532 10.16 6.46 -12.19
C ALA A 532 9.70 6.81 -10.78
N TYR A 533 8.40 6.71 -10.49
CA TYR A 533 7.88 6.90 -9.13
C TYR A 533 8.33 5.78 -8.19
N ALA A 534 8.27 4.53 -8.66
CA ALA A 534 8.62 3.32 -7.93
C ALA A 534 10.10 3.28 -7.48
N VAL A 535 11.02 3.97 -8.16
CA VAL A 535 12.43 4.04 -7.73
C VAL A 535 12.71 5.14 -6.71
N THR A 536 11.81 6.11 -6.51
CA THR A 536 12.03 7.19 -5.53
C THR A 536 12.26 6.69 -4.09
N PRO A 537 11.60 5.62 -3.58
CA PRO A 537 11.86 5.08 -2.24
C PRO A 537 13.26 4.48 -2.06
N LEU A 538 14.03 4.33 -3.14
CA LEU A 538 15.43 3.88 -3.08
C LEU A 538 16.38 5.05 -2.82
N GLY A 539 16.01 6.26 -3.22
CA GLY A 539 16.83 7.46 -3.09
C GLY A 539 16.62 8.21 -1.77
N ALA A 540 15.45 8.08 -1.15
CA ALA A 540 15.09 8.76 0.09
C ALA A 540 14.38 7.82 1.07
N ALA A 541 14.44 8.14 2.36
CA ALA A 541 13.69 7.44 3.39
C ALA A 541 12.19 7.62 3.16
N VAL A 542 11.42 6.54 3.30
CA VAL A 542 9.96 6.58 3.19
C VAL A 542 9.38 7.09 4.51
N ASN A 543 8.35 7.95 4.46
CA ASN A 543 7.60 8.31 5.66
C ASN A 543 6.85 7.07 6.17
N GLY A 544 7.24 6.51 7.31
CA GLY A 544 6.64 5.24 7.77
C GLY A 544 5.20 5.33 8.25
N THR A 545 4.73 6.51 8.67
CA THR A 545 3.31 6.68 9.02
C THR A 545 2.43 6.67 7.77
N ASN A 546 2.92 7.28 6.70
CA ASN A 546 2.21 7.36 5.43
C ASN A 546 3.14 7.10 4.24
N PRO A 547 3.52 5.84 4.00
CA PRO A 547 4.44 5.50 2.93
C PRO A 547 3.85 5.82 1.56
N THR A 548 4.58 6.60 0.77
CA THR A 548 4.23 6.99 -0.60
C THR A 548 5.47 6.95 -1.49
N ALA A 549 5.27 6.81 -2.79
CA ALA A 549 6.32 6.88 -3.80
C ALA A 549 6.07 8.05 -4.77
N GLY A 550 7.13 8.61 -5.33
CA GLY A 550 7.10 9.77 -6.20
C GLY A 550 7.54 11.06 -5.48
N PRO A 551 7.66 12.16 -6.23
CA PRO A 551 7.86 13.48 -5.65
C PRO A 551 6.66 13.87 -4.76
N SER A 552 6.91 14.64 -3.71
CA SER A 552 5.85 15.27 -2.94
C SER A 552 5.12 16.29 -3.82
N VAL A 553 3.85 16.01 -4.15
CA VAL A 553 2.99 16.98 -4.82
C VAL A 553 2.70 18.11 -3.83
N LEU A 554 2.98 19.36 -4.22
CA LEU A 554 2.63 20.58 -3.48
C LEU A 554 1.10 20.67 -3.33
N SER A 555 0.53 19.86 -2.45
CA SER A 555 -0.82 20.04 -1.93
C SER A 555 -0.70 20.94 -0.72
N GLY A 556 -1.40 22.07 -0.76
CA GLY A 556 -1.24 23.19 0.16
C GLY A 556 -1.25 22.78 1.64
N ARG A 557 -0.24 23.28 2.37
CA ARG A 557 -0.27 23.64 3.79
C ARG A 557 -1.34 22.91 4.63
N GLY A 558 -1.20 21.58 4.79
CA GLY A 558 -2.15 20.77 5.57
C GLY A 558 -1.64 19.40 6.04
N GLY A 559 -0.43 18.99 5.64
CA GLY A 559 0.25 17.86 6.26
C GLY A 559 0.97 18.32 7.51
N PHE A 560 0.66 17.74 8.67
CA PHE A 560 1.46 17.90 9.88
C PHE A 560 2.92 17.63 9.51
N GLY A 561 3.76 18.66 9.64
CA GLY A 561 5.19 18.58 9.42
C GLY A 561 5.76 17.50 10.32
N GLY A 562 6.53 16.60 9.70
CA GLY A 562 7.62 15.98 10.44
C GLY A 562 8.50 17.12 10.96
N PHE A 563 8.66 17.19 12.27
CA PHE A 563 9.63 18.08 12.87
C PHE A 563 11.02 17.77 12.29
N GLY A 564 11.63 18.77 11.64
CA GLY A 564 13.08 18.89 11.48
C GLY A 564 13.67 18.47 10.13
N GLY A 565 13.98 19.46 9.30
CA GLY A 565 14.95 19.38 8.21
C GLY A 565 15.14 20.75 7.54
N PRO A 566 16.34 21.35 7.53
CA PRO A 566 16.53 22.67 6.93
C PRO A 566 16.66 22.52 5.41
N GLY A 567 15.68 23.05 4.68
CA GLY A 567 15.68 23.15 3.22
C GLY A 567 15.52 24.60 2.79
N GLU A 568 16.63 25.16 2.32
CA GLU A 568 16.83 26.37 1.52
C GLU A 568 15.59 27.17 1.10
N MET A 569 15.40 28.35 1.72
CA MET A 569 14.66 29.44 1.07
C MET A 569 15.59 30.15 0.09
N GLY A 570 15.46 29.81 -1.19
CA GLY A 570 15.97 30.62 -2.29
C GLY A 570 15.13 31.88 -2.49
N GLY A 571 15.77 33.03 -2.28
CA GLY A 571 15.58 34.30 -3.00
C GLY A 571 14.16 34.84 -3.21
N MET A 572 13.75 35.79 -2.36
CA MET A 572 12.91 36.92 -2.77
C MET A 572 13.47 38.20 -2.15
N GLY A 573 13.99 39.07 -3.01
CA GLY A 573 14.55 40.37 -2.63
C GLY A 573 13.45 41.38 -2.29
N GLY A 574 13.84 42.39 -1.53
CA GLY A 574 13.08 43.63 -1.40
C GLY A 574 13.02 44.20 0.02
N MET A 575 13.76 45.31 0.20
CA MET A 575 13.57 46.37 1.20
C MET A 575 14.21 46.22 2.59
N ALA A 576 15.38 46.88 2.73
CA ALA A 576 15.91 47.40 4.01
C ALA A 576 15.17 48.69 4.42
N PRO A 577 15.22 49.13 5.69
CA PRO A 577 16.26 50.08 6.12
C PRO A 577 16.63 49.94 7.65
N PRO A 578 17.30 50.91 8.33
CA PRO A 578 18.76 51.00 8.43
C PRO A 578 19.32 51.02 9.88
N GLY A 579 20.62 50.69 10.03
CA GLY A 579 21.48 51.24 11.09
C GLY A 579 22.17 50.24 12.02
N GLY A 580 23.51 50.33 12.13
CA GLY A 580 24.27 49.78 13.27
C GLY A 580 25.55 49.00 12.94
N MET A 581 26.65 49.72 12.75
CA MET A 581 28.02 49.32 12.40
C MET A 581 28.75 48.37 13.39
N ARG A 582 29.48 47.33 12.92
CA ARG A 582 30.97 47.18 12.89
C ARG A 582 31.48 45.72 12.68
N PRO A 583 32.68 45.49 12.09
CA PRO A 583 33.12 44.18 11.55
C PRO A 583 34.40 43.57 12.21
N ALA A 584 34.60 42.26 12.05
CA ALA A 584 35.91 41.55 12.02
C ALA A 584 35.65 40.09 11.54
N ALA A 585 36.10 39.62 10.36
CA ALA A 585 37.45 39.28 9.88
C ALA A 585 37.92 37.84 10.23
N GLY A 586 38.05 37.00 9.19
CA GLY A 586 39.25 36.15 9.01
C GLY A 586 39.13 34.61 9.06
N ALA A 587 39.57 33.98 7.96
CA ALA A 587 40.30 32.69 7.83
C ALA A 587 39.54 31.38 7.53
N ASP A 588 39.34 31.12 6.23
CA ASP A 588 40.01 30.13 5.36
C ASP A 588 40.47 28.74 5.88
N ALA A 589 39.98 27.73 5.14
CA ALA A 589 40.71 26.66 4.41
C ALA A 589 41.00 25.26 5.03
N GLN A 590 40.54 24.24 4.26
CA GLN A 590 41.18 22.96 3.87
C GLN A 590 41.60 21.96 4.99
N GLY A 591 41.44 20.63 4.92
CA GLY A 591 41.07 19.69 3.86
C GLY A 591 41.86 18.36 4.04
N THR A 592 41.21 17.29 4.55
CA THR A 592 41.46 15.81 4.33
C THR A 592 42.82 15.15 4.76
N PRO A 593 42.99 13.79 4.84
CA PRO A 593 42.05 12.64 4.94
C PRO A 593 42.45 11.46 5.91
N ALA A 594 41.45 10.59 6.19
CA ALA A 594 41.45 9.11 6.31
C ALA A 594 42.37 8.27 7.26
N SER A 595 41.73 7.46 8.12
CA SER A 595 41.92 5.99 8.37
C SER A 595 41.06 5.62 9.61
N GLY A 596 40.08 4.71 9.59
CA GLY A 596 40.18 3.26 9.39
C GLY A 596 39.93 2.55 10.74
N GLY A 597 38.73 2.02 10.98
CA GLY A 597 38.44 1.22 12.19
C GLY A 597 36.95 1.13 12.55
N ASP A 598 36.40 -0.07 12.47
CA ASP A 598 35.01 -0.47 12.69
C ASP A 598 34.43 -0.18 14.09
N ALA A 599 33.09 -0.30 14.19
CA ALA A 599 32.22 -0.23 15.37
C ALA A 599 31.59 1.14 15.73
N GLN A 600 30.58 1.55 14.94
CA GLN A 600 29.49 2.37 15.47
C GLN A 600 28.18 2.13 14.71
N GLY A 601 27.22 1.50 15.41
CA GLY A 601 25.84 1.44 14.97
C GLY A 601 25.29 2.84 14.75
N GLY A 602 24.55 3.01 13.65
CA GLY A 602 24.10 4.29 13.12
C GLY A 602 23.45 5.19 14.17
N ARG A 603 24.18 6.24 14.55
CA ARG A 603 23.59 7.45 15.12
C ARG A 603 22.83 8.14 14.00
N GLY A 604 21.51 8.02 14.01
CA GLY A 604 20.65 8.92 13.26
C GLY A 604 20.98 10.35 13.66
N MET A 605 21.37 11.18 12.70
CA MET A 605 21.62 12.60 12.89
C MET A 605 20.29 13.26 13.27
N GLY A 606 20.12 13.53 14.56
CA GLY A 606 19.04 14.35 15.09
C GLY A 606 19.22 15.79 14.62
N GLY A 607 18.16 16.38 14.08
CA GLY A 607 18.07 17.82 13.90
C GLY A 607 18.14 18.59 15.24
N PRO A 608 18.06 19.93 15.23
CA PRO A 608 18.29 20.79 16.41
C PRO A 608 17.29 20.66 17.60
N GLY A 609 16.64 19.50 17.78
CA GLY A 609 15.91 19.09 18.99
C GLY A 609 16.58 17.95 19.77
N GLY A 610 17.71 17.42 19.31
CA GLY A 610 18.33 16.19 19.83
C GLY A 610 18.94 16.25 21.24
N GLN A 611 19.13 17.43 21.84
CA GLN A 611 19.64 17.53 23.21
C GLN A 611 18.54 17.46 24.28
N VAL A 612 17.31 17.84 23.93
CA VAL A 612 16.18 17.98 24.87
C VAL A 612 15.54 16.63 25.19
N GLU A 613 15.39 15.76 24.20
CA GLU A 613 14.84 14.41 24.38
C GLU A 613 15.88 13.45 24.99
N ALA A 614 17.16 13.62 24.64
CA ALA A 614 18.25 12.84 25.22
C ALA A 614 18.45 13.12 26.72
N GLY A 615 18.34 14.39 27.13
CA GLY A 615 18.38 14.79 28.54
C GLY A 615 17.25 14.17 29.35
N MET A 616 16.01 14.26 28.84
CA MET A 616 14.82 13.67 29.46
C MET A 616 14.94 12.15 29.60
N ALA A 617 15.27 11.46 28.51
CA ALA A 617 15.45 10.02 28.50
C ALA A 617 16.49 9.56 29.51
N ALA A 618 17.64 10.27 29.59
CA ALA A 618 18.69 9.96 30.54
C ALA A 618 18.26 10.22 31.99
N TYR A 619 17.55 11.33 32.25
CA TYR A 619 16.99 11.62 33.57
C TYR A 619 16.02 10.54 34.01
N LEU A 620 15.04 10.18 33.17
CA LEU A 620 14.05 9.16 33.48
C LEU A 620 14.70 7.81 33.76
N LYS A 621 15.69 7.39 32.96
CA LYS A 621 16.42 6.12 33.19
C LYS A 621 17.15 6.11 34.52
N ARG A 622 17.89 7.18 34.85
CA ARG A 622 18.59 7.30 36.14
C ARG A 622 17.64 7.27 37.32
N ASN A 623 16.43 7.80 37.15
CA ASN A 623 15.45 7.92 38.21
C ASN A 623 14.33 6.87 38.17
N LYS A 624 14.36 5.89 37.25
CA LYS A 624 13.31 4.87 37.11
C LYS A 624 13.15 4.05 38.39
N GLY A 625 14.27 3.72 39.05
CA GLY A 625 14.27 2.81 40.19
C GLY A 625 13.70 1.44 39.81
N GLY A 626 12.89 0.85 40.69
CA GLY A 626 12.23 -0.45 40.45
C GLY A 626 10.94 -0.38 39.63
N ALA A 627 10.57 0.79 39.10
CA ALA A 627 9.32 0.96 38.36
C ALA A 627 9.29 0.09 37.10
N THR A 628 8.10 -0.43 36.75
CA THR A 628 7.92 -1.21 35.52
C THR A 628 8.06 -0.30 34.31
N TRP A 629 7.33 0.82 34.33
CA TRP A 629 7.32 1.80 33.26
C TRP A 629 8.20 3.00 33.57
N LEU A 630 8.90 3.48 32.54
CA LEU A 630 9.79 4.63 32.60
C LEU A 630 9.02 5.93 32.86
N VAL A 631 7.91 6.12 32.14
CA VAL A 631 7.04 7.30 32.19
C VAL A 631 5.70 6.97 31.54
N ALA A 632 4.66 7.73 31.86
CA ALA A 632 3.39 7.74 31.14
C ALA A 632 3.25 9.02 30.30
N VAL A 633 2.82 8.88 29.05
CA VAL A 633 2.67 9.98 28.08
C VAL A 633 1.30 9.95 27.42
N GLY A 634 0.87 11.08 26.83
CA GLY A 634 -0.51 11.25 26.36
C GLY A 634 -0.93 10.41 25.14
N SER A 635 0.00 9.97 24.29
CA SER A 635 -0.32 9.23 23.07
C SER A 635 0.66 8.10 22.80
N ALA A 636 0.22 7.13 22.01
CA ALA A 636 1.08 6.03 21.61
C ALA A 636 2.26 6.46 20.73
N GLN A 637 2.19 7.61 20.04
CA GLN A 637 3.27 8.05 19.15
C GLN A 637 4.45 8.58 19.97
N SER A 638 4.14 9.38 21.00
CA SER A 638 5.14 9.83 21.96
C SER A 638 5.74 8.65 22.72
N ALA A 639 4.92 7.66 23.10
CA ALA A 639 5.41 6.47 23.78
C ALA A 639 6.36 5.66 22.89
N SER A 640 6.04 5.54 21.60
CA SER A 640 6.86 4.79 20.63
C SER A 640 8.27 5.36 20.48
N SER A 641 8.41 6.69 20.36
CA SER A 641 9.73 7.36 20.30
C SER A 641 10.56 7.06 21.55
N LEU A 642 9.94 7.19 22.73
CA LEU A 642 10.60 6.92 24.00
C LEU A 642 10.97 5.44 24.15
N ILE A 643 10.10 4.49 23.78
CA ILE A 643 10.40 3.05 23.84
C ILE A 643 11.61 2.71 22.96
N LEU A 644 11.66 3.22 21.73
CA LEU A 644 12.73 2.90 20.79
C LEU A 644 14.06 3.57 21.15
N SER A 645 14.03 4.79 21.67
CA SER A 645 15.24 5.51 22.10
C SER A 645 15.78 5.03 23.45
N THR A 646 14.90 4.59 24.35
CA THR A 646 15.29 4.17 25.71
C THR A 646 15.46 2.67 25.85
N GLY A 647 14.71 1.87 25.08
CA GLY A 647 14.58 0.43 25.29
C GLY A 647 13.77 0.05 26.53
N GLU A 648 13.09 1.02 27.17
CA GLU A 648 12.30 0.82 28.38
C GLU A 648 10.79 0.82 28.08
N PRO A 649 9.97 0.12 28.90
CA PRO A 649 8.52 0.21 28.79
C PRO A 649 8.02 1.63 29.08
N VAL A 650 7.08 2.14 28.29
CA VAL A 650 6.45 3.47 28.44
C VAL A 650 4.95 3.31 28.31
N ILE A 651 4.19 3.90 29.23
CA ILE A 651 2.72 3.90 29.15
C ILE A 651 2.28 4.96 28.13
N ALA A 652 1.45 4.55 27.18
CA ALA A 652 0.62 5.48 26.42
C ALA A 652 -0.76 5.54 27.09
N MET A 653 -1.09 6.70 27.67
CA MET A 653 -2.34 6.91 28.41
C MET A 653 -3.57 6.92 27.51
N GLY A 654 -3.38 7.12 26.20
CA GLY A 654 -4.38 6.94 25.16
C GLY A 654 -3.79 6.30 23.90
N GLY A 655 -4.64 6.08 22.91
CA GLY A 655 -4.30 5.40 21.65
C GLY A 655 -3.40 6.19 20.71
N PHE A 656 -3.47 5.87 19.41
CA PHE A 656 -2.64 6.46 18.37
C PHE A 656 -2.65 8.00 18.40
N THR A 657 -3.83 8.63 18.49
CA THR A 657 -3.98 10.09 18.59
C THR A 657 -4.06 10.60 20.04
N GLY A 658 -4.04 9.70 21.02
CA GLY A 658 -4.29 10.01 22.44
C GLY A 658 -5.76 10.07 22.86
N SER A 659 -6.71 9.70 21.99
CA SER A 659 -8.15 9.80 22.27
C SER A 659 -8.75 8.62 23.04
N ASP A 660 -8.08 7.48 23.09
CA ASP A 660 -8.61 6.28 23.75
C ASP A 660 -8.59 6.46 25.27
N PRO A 661 -9.65 6.07 26.00
CA PRO A 661 -9.72 6.16 27.46
C PRO A 661 -8.95 5.01 28.14
N ALA A 662 -7.68 4.81 27.79
CA ALA A 662 -6.89 3.67 28.25
C ALA A 662 -6.38 3.83 29.70
N MET A 663 -6.03 5.06 30.10
CA MET A 663 -5.67 5.39 31.48
C MET A 663 -6.87 6.01 32.21
N THR A 664 -7.05 5.63 33.47
CA THR A 664 -8.01 6.26 34.40
C THR A 664 -7.29 6.79 35.63
N VAL A 665 -7.92 7.70 36.37
CA VAL A 665 -7.35 8.22 37.63
C VAL A 665 -7.11 7.09 38.64
N ASP A 666 -7.98 6.08 38.70
CA ASP A 666 -7.81 4.95 39.61
C ASP A 666 -6.65 4.04 39.21
N LEU A 667 -6.45 3.79 37.91
CA LEU A 667 -5.27 3.07 37.43
C LEU A 667 -3.99 3.86 37.73
N LEU A 668 -4.00 5.16 37.51
CA LEU A 668 -2.86 6.02 37.78
C LEU A 668 -2.51 6.04 39.28
N ARG A 669 -3.51 6.14 40.16
CA ARG A 669 -3.35 6.05 41.62
C ARG A 669 -2.77 4.68 42.02
N LYS A 670 -3.28 3.61 41.43
CA LYS A 670 -2.78 2.25 41.67
C LYS A 670 -1.30 2.12 41.30
N TYR A 671 -0.92 2.58 40.11
CA TYR A 671 0.47 2.47 39.64
C TYR A 671 1.45 3.38 40.38
N ALA A 672 0.97 4.52 40.90
CA ALA A 672 1.75 5.33 41.83
C ALA A 672 1.97 4.57 43.15
N ALA A 673 0.88 4.08 43.76
CA ALA A 673 0.90 3.44 45.08
C ALA A 673 1.70 2.13 45.11
N ASP A 674 1.66 1.33 44.04
CA ASP A 674 2.46 0.09 43.93
C ASP A 674 3.89 0.32 43.41
N GLY A 675 4.24 1.57 43.10
CA GLY A 675 5.56 1.97 42.61
C GLY A 675 5.88 1.54 41.17
N SER A 676 4.92 0.99 40.44
CA SER A 676 5.11 0.55 39.05
C SER A 676 5.25 1.69 38.05
N LEU A 677 4.77 2.89 38.39
CA LEU A 677 4.94 4.13 37.63
C LEU A 677 5.32 5.28 38.57
N ARG A 678 6.36 6.04 38.20
CA ARG A 678 6.84 7.20 38.99
C ARG A 678 6.68 8.54 38.31
N TYR A 679 6.49 8.55 36.99
CA TYR A 679 6.58 9.76 36.20
C TYR A 679 5.46 9.85 35.17
N VAL A 680 4.91 11.06 35.01
CA VAL A 680 3.95 11.40 33.96
C VAL A 680 4.46 12.62 33.22
N LEU A 681 4.49 12.56 31.89
CA LEU A 681 4.83 13.68 31.03
C LEU A 681 3.54 14.23 30.40
N LEU A 682 3.22 15.48 30.72
CA LEU A 682 2.08 16.20 30.16
C LEU A 682 2.57 17.21 29.11
N GLY A 683 1.90 17.31 27.96
CA GLY A 683 2.20 18.34 26.95
C GLY A 683 1.35 19.60 27.15
N GLU A 684 1.85 20.78 26.78
CA GLU A 684 1.10 22.05 26.92
C GLU A 684 0.07 22.32 25.79
N GLY A 685 0.00 21.49 24.75
CA GLY A 685 -0.83 21.75 23.57
C GLY A 685 -2.20 21.05 23.54
N ARG A 686 -3.28 21.83 23.39
CA ARG A 686 -4.58 21.39 22.81
C ARG A 686 -4.39 21.01 21.34
N GLY A 687 -3.73 19.88 21.06
CA GLY A 687 -3.74 19.28 19.73
C GLY A 687 -5.11 18.67 19.41
N PRO A 688 -5.54 18.58 18.14
CA PRO A 688 -6.76 17.86 17.78
C PRO A 688 -6.57 16.37 18.11
N GLY A 689 -7.14 15.93 19.24
CA GLY A 689 -6.96 14.58 19.81
C GLY A 689 -6.28 14.54 21.18
N GLY A 690 -5.67 15.65 21.61
CA GLY A 690 -5.02 15.81 22.91
C GLY A 690 -6.01 16.16 24.01
N GLY A 691 -6.84 15.20 24.38
CA GLY A 691 -7.58 15.23 25.63
C GLY A 691 -7.14 14.05 26.48
N ALA A 692 -5.91 14.10 27.04
CA ALA A 692 -5.76 13.46 28.33
C ALA A 692 -6.87 14.06 29.19
N ASP A 693 -7.80 13.21 29.59
CA ASP A 693 -9.06 13.59 30.21
C ASP A 693 -8.82 14.75 31.17
N SER A 694 -9.59 15.84 31.07
CA SER A 694 -9.33 17.05 31.86
C SER A 694 -9.18 16.73 33.36
N SER A 695 -9.84 15.66 33.80
CA SER A 695 -9.73 14.96 35.07
C SER A 695 -8.34 14.35 35.36
N LEU A 696 -7.73 13.57 34.45
CA LEU A 696 -6.39 13.00 34.59
C LEU A 696 -5.33 14.09 34.71
N THR A 697 -5.38 15.07 33.81
CA THR A 697 -4.45 16.20 33.80
C THR A 697 -4.57 17.01 35.09
N ALA A 698 -5.80 17.31 35.54
CA ALA A 698 -6.05 18.00 36.79
C ALA A 698 -5.57 17.19 38.00
N TRP A 699 -5.82 15.88 38.02
CA TRP A 699 -5.39 15.01 39.11
C TRP A 699 -3.86 14.96 39.23
N VAL A 700 -3.13 14.80 38.12
CA VAL A 700 -1.66 14.82 38.12
C VAL A 700 -1.14 16.15 38.66
N LYS A 701 -1.68 17.28 38.19
CA LYS A 701 -1.26 18.61 38.66
C LYS A 701 -1.52 18.83 40.15
N ALA A 702 -2.57 18.24 40.70
CA ALA A 702 -2.94 18.39 42.10
C ALA A 702 -2.20 17.43 43.05
N ASN A 703 -1.76 16.26 42.58
CA ASN A 703 -1.25 15.18 43.44
C ASN A 703 0.22 14.80 43.17
N ALA A 704 0.80 15.28 42.09
CA ALA A 704 2.19 14.99 41.70
C ALA A 704 3.09 16.22 41.85
N THR A 705 4.37 15.98 42.10
CA THR A 705 5.36 17.04 42.24
C THR A 705 5.92 17.41 40.87
N LEU A 706 5.93 18.70 40.54
CA LEU A 706 6.58 19.20 39.33
C LEU A 706 8.09 18.92 39.38
N VAL A 707 8.63 18.28 38.35
CA VAL A 707 10.09 18.16 38.18
C VAL A 707 10.60 19.41 37.48
N PRO A 708 11.58 20.14 38.03
CA PRO A 708 12.17 21.30 37.37
C PRO A 708 12.78 20.94 36.01
N ALA A 709 12.49 21.73 34.98
CA ALA A 709 13.00 21.51 33.62
C ALA A 709 14.53 21.49 33.55
N SER A 710 15.21 22.22 34.45
CA SER A 710 16.67 22.22 34.58
C SER A 710 17.25 20.84 34.95
N GLU A 711 16.49 19.97 35.62
CA GLU A 711 16.97 18.64 36.02
C GLU A 711 17.03 17.65 34.85
N TYR A 712 16.15 17.81 33.87
CA TYR A 712 16.00 16.88 32.75
C TYR A 712 16.29 17.52 31.39
N GLY A 713 16.71 18.79 31.36
CA GLY A 713 17.06 19.51 30.13
C GLY A 713 15.86 19.91 29.27
N GLY A 714 14.69 20.15 29.89
CA GLY A 714 13.45 20.49 29.19
C GLY A 714 13.44 21.90 28.58
N THR A 715 12.72 22.07 27.46
CA THR A 715 12.59 23.35 26.73
C THR A 715 11.22 24.04 26.87
N GLY A 716 10.35 23.55 27.78
CA GLY A 716 9.10 24.21 28.16
C GLY A 716 7.82 23.73 27.45
N THR A 717 7.89 22.89 26.41
CA THR A 717 6.69 22.41 25.69
C THR A 717 6.00 21.19 26.33
N SER A 718 6.71 20.50 27.22
CA SER A 718 6.20 19.37 28.00
C SER A 718 6.74 19.42 29.42
N THR A 719 5.88 19.05 30.35
CA THR A 719 6.07 19.20 31.79
C THR A 719 6.08 17.84 32.45
N LEU A 720 7.20 17.52 33.12
CA LEU A 720 7.37 16.25 33.80
C LEU A 720 6.89 16.36 35.25
N TYR A 721 6.04 15.42 35.66
CA TYR A 721 5.54 15.29 37.03
C TYR A 721 6.03 13.98 37.64
N ARG A 722 6.44 14.02 38.91
CA ARG A 722 6.78 12.85 39.72
C ARG A 722 5.60 12.50 40.62
N LEU A 723 5.10 11.28 40.49
CA LEU A 723 4.04 10.72 41.33
C LEU A 723 4.59 10.44 42.74
N SER A 724 3.76 10.68 43.75
CA SER A 724 4.08 10.49 45.17
C SER A 724 3.58 9.15 45.70
#